data_AF-A0A316WWQ4-F1
#
_entry.id   AF-A0A316WWQ4-F1
#
_cell.length_a   1.000
_cell.length_b   1.000
_cell.length_c   1.000
_cell.angle_alpha   90.00
_cell.angle_beta   90.00
_cell.angle_gamma   90.00
#
_symmetry.space_group_name_H-M   'P 1'
#
loop_
_entity.id
_entity.type
_entity.pdbx_description
1 polymer ?
#
loop_
_entity_poly.entity_id
_entity_poly.type
_entity_poly.pdbx_seq_one_letter_code
_entity_poly.pdbx_strand_id
1 'polypeptide(L)'
;MKYFLSVLFGVSLMNAQTQPVIENIPSNYNSSVVVTNSAIQNVIGLSETFRGQAKLTSIDPANGYQPQYTNGNWPLGSWFRGYFSGFEYQPNPNINGYKMFYESDPAIPSYLAPYWSSHPQPRDTGKQIRALIHFDNYFGNSSNSNTVVTGLEYLINQIQPNGGYIYWWTRGESQPGNAQTSFEQDDNVQKQGAYNRILIYETGSALAALCEGYLYLKKNNIAVPEDLYKTIVASAEHIYIKPINDDLDHPTVPDYSSSYYNADYNSINYVAFGLWGLSKAYKITGDCRYLEKIEELGKWLVSRQHKENDLCNGTWNEGEGKLDGTNILVNHETKIVYHAITLRALIDALDCIPKSDRVLREKLASSIKKAANHIIKYRVDYQAGGSFGATSYLHTDKNCTPLVNPNYGYYYSDDIVECIALLAYYSRFATDDFNSEETRNLRQLLNIVASSTGNWIDPNTHTTIIDPVQKKYRSVIYMPSLAFYLDYNKAMDNNTKVFEVDNTNFFDSEKTSKPVSLDFDHDGVRDEVAYFSTNGDKTFLNVAKMASDGSISSVKSVWKSTGYPLELFSDRIVSGDFDSDGYFDDIAVMCDYGGGETRIHVFEGTGSEFIYSNQDQGWWKEMGYYANLVGDRMVSGDFDGDGNHNDVAVFYRYDSNKTIIHVFQGQANKSFKHLTANGWWQSNNYSTDNIIGNIVSGNFDNNGIHDDIAVFYKNSDEATAVHVFERVGSSFVFKKWWENTGYPFSQFTKRIVSGNFYDGNKRDDIAVLYESDPGHTNLHLFQGKGDHFNYLGSTGYWASTKYDSKKIKGKIVDFNIGNDTKSQIFAMYNVPGKDSKLQVFKNNMDSSPPNFALNEVKDWWKNECDGDINLQSQYVPSGVGRMVNRTLENNTSDKIADIKIYKDSGSYEVVSQEKIKSIQIFDFSGKMIQEYTGILSNRYKFNIVNKGNYIVKVSDINNKISTKKILD
;
A
#
# COMPACT_ATOMS: atom_id res chain seq x y z
N MET A 1 -14.30 -42.10 33.01
CA MET A 1 -15.38 -41.24 33.52
C MET A 1 -14.91 -39.78 33.53
N LYS A 2 -14.84 -39.15 32.34
CA LYS A 2 -14.54 -37.72 32.08
C LYS A 2 -14.67 -37.41 30.57
N TYR A 3 -15.76 -37.87 29.96
CA TYR A 3 -16.10 -37.66 28.53
C TYR A 3 -17.58 -37.29 28.35
N PHE A 4 -18.16 -36.55 29.30
CA PHE A 4 -19.58 -36.19 29.28
C PHE A 4 -19.77 -34.82 29.97
N LEU A 5 -19.23 -33.74 29.39
CA LEU A 5 -19.55 -32.35 29.80
C LEU A 5 -19.00 -31.26 28.85
N SER A 6 -19.07 -31.46 27.54
CA SER A 6 -18.74 -30.42 26.55
C SER A 6 -19.79 -30.25 25.43
N VAL A 7 -20.99 -30.82 25.59
CA VAL A 7 -22.04 -30.83 24.54
C VAL A 7 -23.16 -29.79 24.77
N LEU A 8 -23.03 -28.86 25.73
CA LEU A 8 -24.14 -27.95 26.08
C LEU A 8 -23.85 -26.43 26.04
N PHE A 9 -22.80 -26.00 25.34
CA PHE A 9 -22.68 -24.60 24.91
C PHE A 9 -22.39 -24.50 23.41
N GLY A 10 -23.18 -25.21 22.60
CA GLY A 10 -23.42 -24.83 21.23
C GLY A 10 -24.40 -23.67 21.23
N VAL A 11 -23.93 -22.44 21.51
CA VAL A 11 -24.68 -21.26 21.10
C VAL A 11 -24.71 -21.32 19.58
N SER A 12 -25.91 -21.43 19.03
CA SER A 12 -26.21 -21.37 17.61
C SER A 12 -25.72 -20.05 17.01
N LEU A 13 -24.45 -19.95 16.67
CA LEU A 13 -24.01 -19.11 15.56
C LEU A 13 -24.48 -19.85 14.30
N MET A 14 -25.76 -19.67 13.96
CA MET A 14 -26.15 -19.80 12.57
C MET A 14 -25.32 -18.77 11.82
N ASN A 15 -24.22 -19.20 11.22
CA ASN A 15 -23.57 -18.47 10.14
C ASN A 15 -24.70 -18.18 9.16
N ALA A 16 -25.10 -16.91 9.06
CA ALA A 16 -25.99 -16.46 8.01
C ALA A 16 -25.24 -16.68 6.71
N GLN A 17 -25.44 -17.85 6.10
CA GLN A 17 -24.85 -18.21 4.83
C GLN A 17 -25.18 -17.08 3.86
N THR A 18 -24.15 -16.39 3.35
CA THR A 18 -24.34 -15.24 2.46
C THR A 18 -25.19 -15.69 1.28
N GLN A 19 -26.37 -15.08 1.10
CA GLN A 19 -27.23 -15.41 -0.03
C GLN A 19 -26.46 -15.14 -1.33
N PRO A 20 -26.45 -16.08 -2.29
CA PRO A 20 -25.79 -15.84 -3.57
C PRO A 20 -26.50 -14.75 -4.36
N VAL A 21 -25.80 -14.17 -5.34
CA VAL A 21 -26.44 -13.34 -6.37
C VAL A 21 -27.40 -14.20 -7.20
N ILE A 22 -28.67 -13.81 -7.27
CA ILE A 22 -29.79 -14.60 -7.82
C ILE A 22 -29.56 -15.03 -9.28
N GLU A 23 -29.94 -16.27 -9.59
CA GLU A 23 -29.75 -16.97 -10.88
C GLU A 23 -30.81 -16.66 -11.96
N ASN A 24 -31.90 -15.97 -11.64
CA ASN A 24 -33.05 -15.78 -12.54
C ASN A 24 -32.92 -14.58 -13.51
N ILE A 25 -31.72 -14.28 -13.99
CA ILE A 25 -31.55 -13.28 -15.07
C ILE A 25 -31.90 -13.98 -16.40
N PRO A 26 -32.82 -13.44 -17.22
CA PRO A 26 -33.23 -14.08 -18.47
C PRO A 26 -32.01 -14.38 -19.38
N SER A 27 -31.76 -15.67 -19.64
CA SER A 27 -30.61 -16.18 -20.40
C SER A 27 -30.52 -15.69 -21.85
N ASN A 28 -31.62 -15.12 -22.36
CA ASN A 28 -31.82 -14.77 -23.76
C ASN A 28 -31.05 -13.50 -24.17
N TYR A 29 -30.42 -12.80 -23.21
CA TYR A 29 -29.88 -11.45 -23.39
C TYR A 29 -28.40 -11.33 -22.98
N ASN A 30 -27.59 -12.29 -23.44
CA ASN A 30 -26.13 -12.32 -23.22
C ASN A 30 -25.32 -11.44 -24.18
N SER A 31 -25.96 -10.70 -25.10
CA SER A 31 -25.23 -9.92 -26.10
C SER A 31 -24.50 -8.74 -25.46
N SER A 32 -23.17 -8.71 -25.63
CA SER A 32 -22.36 -7.55 -25.28
C SER A 32 -22.85 -6.30 -26.01
N VAL A 33 -22.78 -5.14 -25.35
CA VAL A 33 -23.00 -3.84 -25.99
C VAL A 33 -21.98 -3.65 -27.12
N VAL A 34 -22.46 -3.40 -28.34
CA VAL A 34 -21.63 -3.20 -29.53
C VAL A 34 -21.67 -1.74 -29.92
N VAL A 35 -20.50 -1.08 -29.89
CA VAL A 35 -20.31 0.30 -30.35
C VAL A 35 -19.09 0.35 -31.25
N THR A 36 -19.15 1.11 -32.34
CA THR A 36 -18.00 1.26 -33.25
C THR A 36 -16.95 2.19 -32.66
N ASN A 37 -15.66 1.96 -32.97
CA ASN A 37 -14.58 2.87 -32.57
C ASN A 37 -14.84 4.30 -33.06
N SER A 38 -15.43 4.46 -34.26
CA SER A 38 -15.80 5.77 -34.80
C SER A 38 -16.83 6.48 -33.92
N ALA A 39 -17.85 5.79 -33.41
CA ALA A 39 -18.82 6.38 -32.50
C ALA A 39 -18.18 6.80 -31.15
N ILE A 40 -17.23 6.01 -30.64
CA ILE A 40 -16.46 6.35 -29.44
C ILE A 40 -15.62 7.63 -29.67
N GLN A 41 -14.88 7.70 -30.78
CA GLN A 41 -14.07 8.87 -31.10
C GLN A 41 -14.95 10.12 -31.36
N ASN A 42 -16.13 9.94 -31.98
CA ASN A 42 -17.07 11.01 -32.19
C ASN A 42 -17.60 11.61 -30.88
N VAL A 43 -17.94 10.77 -29.89
CA VAL A 43 -18.42 11.29 -28.59
C VAL A 43 -17.30 11.94 -27.78
N ILE A 44 -16.07 11.43 -27.85
CA ILE A 44 -14.89 12.07 -27.25
C ILE A 44 -14.70 13.47 -27.86
N GLY A 45 -14.68 13.57 -29.20
CA GLY A 45 -14.58 14.85 -29.89
C GLY A 45 -15.76 15.78 -29.64
N LEU A 46 -16.96 15.23 -29.42
CA LEU A 46 -18.13 16.01 -29.03
C LEU A 46 -18.02 16.56 -27.61
N SER A 47 -17.44 15.80 -26.67
CA SER A 47 -17.24 16.22 -25.28
C SER A 47 -16.40 17.50 -25.20
N GLU A 48 -15.43 17.67 -26.12
CA GLU A 48 -14.60 18.87 -26.24
C GLU A 48 -15.43 20.14 -26.48
N THR A 49 -16.58 20.02 -27.15
CA THR A 49 -17.48 21.16 -27.39
C THR A 49 -18.19 21.67 -26.14
N PHE A 50 -18.13 20.91 -25.03
CA PHE A 50 -18.66 21.28 -23.72
C PHE A 50 -17.57 21.72 -22.74
N ARG A 51 -16.30 21.80 -23.16
CA ARG A 51 -15.21 22.28 -22.33
C ARG A 51 -15.09 23.80 -22.35
N GLY A 52 -14.57 24.37 -21.27
CA GLY A 52 -14.23 25.80 -21.16
C GLY A 52 -15.33 26.74 -21.64
N GLN A 53 -16.57 26.46 -21.25
CA GLN A 53 -17.73 27.18 -21.78
C GLN A 53 -17.79 28.63 -21.27
N ALA A 54 -18.55 29.48 -21.96
CA ALA A 54 -18.75 30.86 -21.54
C ALA A 54 -19.41 30.93 -20.15
N LYS A 55 -18.92 31.85 -19.31
CA LYS A 55 -19.41 32.06 -17.95
C LYS A 55 -20.78 32.73 -17.94
N LEU A 56 -21.73 32.15 -17.22
CA LEU A 56 -23.08 32.70 -17.03
C LEU A 56 -23.05 33.83 -15.99
N THR A 57 -23.49 35.03 -16.36
CA THR A 57 -23.50 36.24 -15.50
C THR A 57 -24.84 36.59 -14.92
N SER A 58 -25.90 36.30 -15.66
CA SER A 58 -27.24 36.73 -15.28
C SER A 58 -28.28 35.93 -16.05
N ILE A 59 -29.52 36.00 -15.57
CA ILE A 59 -30.73 35.57 -16.26
C ILE A 59 -31.62 36.80 -16.36
N ASP A 60 -32.08 37.16 -17.55
CA ASP A 60 -32.90 38.33 -17.78
C ASP A 60 -34.41 38.01 -17.64
N PRO A 61 -35.08 38.37 -16.52
CA PRO A 61 -36.49 38.06 -16.33
C PRO A 61 -37.40 38.84 -17.27
N ALA A 62 -36.96 40.02 -17.72
CA ALA A 62 -37.73 40.87 -18.62
C ALA A 62 -37.78 40.30 -20.05
N ASN A 63 -36.84 39.41 -20.38
CA ASN A 63 -36.74 38.75 -21.66
C ASN A 63 -36.96 37.24 -21.54
N GLY A 64 -37.93 36.78 -20.75
CA GLY A 64 -38.27 35.36 -20.68
C GLY A 64 -37.20 34.47 -20.03
N TYR A 65 -36.46 35.03 -19.06
CA TYR A 65 -35.37 34.39 -18.31
C TYR A 65 -34.21 33.92 -19.20
N GLN A 66 -33.83 34.75 -20.18
CA GLN A 66 -32.70 34.48 -21.07
C GLN A 66 -31.34 34.48 -20.34
N PRO A 67 -30.46 33.48 -20.54
CA PRO A 67 -29.12 33.48 -19.96
C PRO A 67 -28.24 34.55 -20.63
N GLN A 68 -27.49 35.28 -19.80
CA GLN A 68 -26.50 36.28 -20.23
C GLN A 68 -25.11 35.83 -19.81
N TYR A 69 -24.10 36.16 -20.61
CA TYR A 69 -22.74 35.66 -20.46
C TYR A 69 -21.70 36.79 -20.39
N THR A 70 -20.60 36.59 -19.64
CA THR A 70 -19.46 37.54 -19.63
C THR A 70 -18.68 37.46 -20.94
N ASN A 71 -17.84 38.46 -21.22
CA ASN A 71 -16.64 38.28 -22.05
C ASN A 71 -15.59 37.45 -21.28
N GLY A 72 -15.76 36.14 -21.26
CA GLY A 72 -14.87 35.23 -20.53
C GLY A 72 -15.39 33.80 -20.49
N ASN A 73 -14.45 32.85 -20.53
CA ASN A 73 -14.74 31.42 -20.50
C ASN A 73 -14.24 30.79 -19.19
N TRP A 74 -14.84 29.69 -18.80
CA TRP A 74 -14.24 28.78 -17.82
C TRP A 74 -12.92 28.20 -18.35
N PRO A 75 -11.98 27.80 -17.48
CA PRO A 75 -10.77 27.11 -17.90
C PRO A 75 -11.09 25.90 -18.77
N LEU A 76 -10.23 25.56 -19.73
CA LEU A 76 -10.45 24.41 -20.63
C LEU A 76 -10.63 23.08 -19.89
N GLY A 77 -10.16 22.98 -18.64
CA GLY A 77 -10.38 21.82 -17.78
C GLY A 77 -11.79 21.66 -17.21
N SER A 78 -12.67 22.65 -17.32
CA SER A 78 -14.05 22.52 -16.85
C SER A 78 -14.96 21.96 -17.93
N TRP A 79 -15.89 21.06 -17.58
CA TRP A 79 -16.98 20.65 -18.46
C TRP A 79 -18.30 21.31 -18.07
N PHE A 80 -19.08 21.69 -19.08
CA PHE A 80 -20.39 22.33 -18.99
C PHE A 80 -20.36 23.78 -18.47
N ARG A 81 -21.51 24.48 -18.52
CA ARG A 81 -21.66 25.90 -18.09
C ARG A 81 -22.07 26.06 -16.63
N GLY A 82 -22.45 24.97 -15.99
CA GLY A 82 -22.96 24.92 -14.64
C GLY A 82 -24.12 23.96 -14.49
N TYR A 83 -24.67 23.91 -13.28
CA TYR A 83 -25.73 22.98 -12.93
C TYR A 83 -27.12 23.55 -13.19
N PHE A 84 -27.92 22.81 -13.95
CA PHE A 84 -29.32 23.14 -14.20
C PHE A 84 -30.19 22.17 -13.40
N SER A 85 -30.58 22.59 -12.19
CA SER A 85 -31.35 21.75 -11.26
C SER A 85 -32.82 21.63 -11.62
N GLY A 86 -33.26 22.28 -12.69
CA GLY A 86 -34.66 22.46 -13.03
C GLY A 86 -35.30 21.20 -13.57
N PHE A 87 -34.76 20.63 -14.66
CA PHE A 87 -35.41 19.53 -15.37
C PHE A 87 -34.47 18.91 -16.42
N GLU A 88 -33.42 18.23 -15.98
CA GLU A 88 -32.72 17.27 -16.86
C GLU A 88 -33.69 16.18 -17.40
N TYR A 89 -34.86 16.05 -16.76
CA TYR A 89 -35.98 15.17 -17.07
C TYR A 89 -37.34 15.89 -16.91
N GLN A 90 -37.67 16.88 -17.76
CA GLN A 90 -39.07 17.28 -17.93
C GLN A 90 -39.78 16.19 -18.73
N PRO A 91 -40.76 15.45 -18.17
CA PRO A 91 -41.52 14.47 -18.93
C PRO A 91 -42.42 15.12 -20.00
N ASN A 92 -42.62 16.44 -19.95
CA ASN A 92 -43.26 17.18 -21.03
C ASN A 92 -42.23 17.41 -22.16
N PRO A 93 -42.34 16.71 -23.30
CA PRO A 93 -41.43 16.89 -24.43
C PRO A 93 -41.49 18.31 -25.03
N ASN A 94 -42.48 19.13 -24.65
CA ASN A 94 -42.64 20.51 -25.10
C ASN A 94 -41.84 21.53 -24.27
N ILE A 95 -41.25 21.14 -23.14
CA ILE A 95 -40.41 22.03 -22.31
C ILE A 95 -38.97 21.52 -22.41
N ASN A 96 -38.22 22.06 -23.36
CA ASN A 96 -36.82 21.71 -23.56
C ASN A 96 -35.90 22.66 -22.77
N GLY A 97 -35.76 22.40 -21.46
CA GLY A 97 -34.89 23.18 -20.57
C GLY A 97 -33.42 23.22 -21.04
N TYR A 98 -32.95 22.19 -21.75
CA TYR A 98 -31.59 22.15 -22.30
C TYR A 98 -31.41 23.10 -23.48
N LYS A 99 -32.35 23.10 -24.43
CA LYS A 99 -32.35 24.06 -25.54
C LYS A 99 -32.39 25.49 -25.01
N MET A 100 -33.22 25.72 -23.99
CA MET A 100 -33.31 27.03 -23.33
C MET A 100 -32.01 27.46 -22.66
N PHE A 101 -31.30 26.53 -22.01
CA PHE A 101 -30.04 26.79 -21.31
C PHE A 101 -28.84 26.95 -22.27
N TYR A 102 -28.72 26.12 -23.30
CA TYR A 102 -27.56 26.08 -24.21
C TYR A 102 -27.75 26.87 -25.52
N GLU A 103 -28.99 27.13 -25.96
CA GLU A 103 -29.30 27.86 -27.20
C GLU A 103 -29.98 29.22 -26.99
N SER A 104 -30.29 29.63 -25.75
CA SER A 104 -30.91 30.94 -25.46
C SER A 104 -32.32 31.09 -26.09
N ASP A 105 -33.22 30.12 -25.86
CA ASP A 105 -34.60 30.12 -26.38
C ASP A 105 -35.57 30.93 -25.46
N PRO A 106 -36.30 31.95 -25.96
CA PRO A 106 -36.93 33.04 -25.19
C PRO A 106 -38.10 32.68 -24.24
N ALA A 107 -38.50 31.41 -24.09
CA ALA A 107 -39.73 31.05 -23.37
C ALA A 107 -39.52 30.12 -22.15
N ILE A 108 -38.62 30.45 -21.21
CA ILE A 108 -38.47 29.63 -19.99
C ILE A 108 -39.66 29.87 -19.05
N PRO A 109 -40.38 28.82 -18.62
CA PRO A 109 -41.42 28.98 -17.60
C PRO A 109 -40.86 29.62 -16.33
N SER A 110 -41.51 30.66 -15.82
CA SER A 110 -41.00 31.46 -14.68
C SER A 110 -40.74 30.65 -13.41
N TYR A 111 -41.43 29.52 -13.22
CA TYR A 111 -41.19 28.60 -12.11
C TYR A 111 -39.86 27.84 -12.21
N LEU A 112 -39.19 27.84 -13.37
CA LEU A 112 -37.87 27.23 -13.58
C LEU A 112 -36.70 28.18 -13.36
N ALA A 113 -36.96 29.48 -13.26
CA ALA A 113 -35.94 30.51 -13.05
C ALA A 113 -35.07 30.35 -11.78
N PRO A 114 -35.56 29.79 -10.65
CA PRO A 114 -34.72 29.63 -9.45
C PRO A 114 -33.65 28.53 -9.57
N TYR A 115 -33.77 27.61 -10.54
CA TYR A 115 -33.04 26.34 -10.55
C TYR A 115 -31.70 26.34 -11.32
N TRP A 116 -30.96 27.46 -11.30
CA TRP A 116 -29.77 27.67 -12.12
C TRP A 116 -28.52 27.84 -11.26
N SER A 117 -27.41 27.33 -11.75
CA SER A 117 -26.06 27.57 -11.24
C SER A 117 -25.15 28.06 -12.35
N SER A 118 -24.29 29.03 -12.02
CA SER A 118 -23.34 29.65 -12.94
C SER A 118 -22.00 28.92 -13.04
N HIS A 119 -21.78 27.90 -12.19
CA HIS A 119 -20.48 27.28 -12.01
C HIS A 119 -20.51 25.79 -12.40
N PRO A 120 -19.57 25.30 -13.24
CA PRO A 120 -19.42 23.88 -13.55
C PRO A 120 -19.30 23.05 -12.27
N GLN A 121 -19.97 21.90 -12.22
CA GLN A 121 -19.87 21.04 -11.04
C GLN A 121 -18.57 20.23 -11.06
N PRO A 122 -17.85 20.18 -9.93
CA PRO A 122 -16.69 19.31 -9.77
C PRO A 122 -16.99 17.85 -10.12
N ARG A 123 -18.14 17.30 -9.69
CA ARG A 123 -18.52 15.92 -10.04
C ARG A 123 -18.68 15.68 -11.54
N ASP A 124 -19.24 16.63 -12.29
CA ASP A 124 -19.53 16.45 -13.71
C ASP A 124 -18.23 16.47 -14.50
N THR A 125 -17.31 17.38 -14.13
CA THR A 125 -15.93 17.37 -14.62
C THR A 125 -15.21 16.07 -14.25
N GLY A 126 -15.32 15.61 -13.00
CA GLY A 126 -14.74 14.36 -12.54
C GLY A 126 -15.25 13.13 -13.29
N LYS A 127 -16.53 13.10 -13.67
CA LYS A 127 -17.12 12.04 -14.51
C LYS A 127 -16.49 12.02 -15.91
N GLN A 128 -16.30 13.18 -16.54
CA GLN A 128 -15.69 13.28 -17.86
C GLN A 128 -14.20 12.90 -17.84
N ILE A 129 -13.46 13.31 -16.81
CA ILE A 129 -12.06 12.90 -16.60
C ILE A 129 -11.95 11.38 -16.53
N ARG A 130 -12.75 10.73 -15.67
CA ARG A 130 -12.74 9.27 -15.51
C ARG A 130 -13.13 8.55 -16.80
N ALA A 131 -14.13 9.05 -17.53
CA ALA A 131 -14.53 8.48 -18.81
C ALA A 131 -13.37 8.45 -19.83
N LEU A 132 -12.62 9.55 -19.95
CA LEU A 132 -11.47 9.63 -20.85
C LEU A 132 -10.35 8.65 -20.45
N ILE A 133 -10.06 8.53 -19.15
CA ILE A 133 -9.12 7.55 -18.60
C ILE A 133 -9.52 6.12 -18.99
N HIS A 134 -10.80 5.78 -18.81
CA HIS A 134 -11.31 4.45 -19.13
C HIS A 134 -11.32 4.15 -20.64
N PHE A 135 -11.57 5.14 -21.50
CA PHE A 135 -11.38 4.95 -22.93
C PHE A 135 -9.93 4.72 -23.33
N ASP A 136 -9.00 5.48 -22.75
CA ASP A 136 -7.56 5.31 -22.97
C ASP A 136 -7.11 3.91 -22.55
N ASN A 137 -7.53 3.42 -21.39
CA ASN A 137 -7.31 2.04 -20.95
C ASN A 137 -7.90 1.02 -21.94
N TYR A 138 -9.15 1.23 -22.37
CA TYR A 138 -9.81 0.37 -23.35
C TYR A 138 -9.07 0.32 -24.69
N PHE A 139 -8.53 1.43 -25.17
CA PHE A 139 -7.71 1.46 -26.38
C PHE A 139 -6.25 1.06 -26.16
N GLY A 140 -5.80 0.98 -24.90
CA GLY A 140 -4.40 0.70 -24.57
C GLY A 140 -3.46 1.84 -24.98
N ASN A 141 -3.90 3.09 -24.83
CA ASN A 141 -3.12 4.29 -25.16
C ASN A 141 -3.27 5.37 -24.09
N SER A 142 -2.74 6.57 -24.35
CA SER A 142 -2.84 7.75 -23.49
C SER A 142 -3.22 9.02 -24.28
N SER A 143 -4.00 8.85 -25.35
CA SER A 143 -4.30 9.91 -26.33
C SER A 143 -5.06 11.09 -25.71
N ASN A 144 -5.83 10.85 -24.65
CA ASN A 144 -6.62 11.87 -23.96
C ASN A 144 -5.89 12.52 -22.77
N SER A 145 -4.62 12.16 -22.53
CA SER A 145 -3.85 12.59 -21.36
C SER A 145 -3.80 14.10 -21.15
N ASN A 146 -3.60 14.90 -22.20
CA ASN A 146 -3.60 16.37 -22.09
C ASN A 146 -4.96 16.90 -21.60
N THR A 147 -6.06 16.37 -22.12
CA THR A 147 -7.41 16.73 -21.68
C THR A 147 -7.62 16.32 -20.22
N VAL A 148 -7.19 15.12 -19.84
CA VAL A 148 -7.22 14.65 -18.44
C VAL A 148 -6.44 15.58 -17.51
N VAL A 149 -5.19 15.95 -17.87
CA VAL A 149 -4.33 16.84 -17.09
C VAL A 149 -5.01 18.19 -16.85
N THR A 150 -5.51 18.84 -17.92
CA THR A 150 -6.20 20.12 -17.75
C THR A 150 -7.48 20.02 -16.90
N GLY A 151 -8.19 18.89 -16.97
CA GLY A 151 -9.34 18.61 -16.10
C GLY A 151 -8.94 18.47 -14.63
N LEU A 152 -7.85 17.76 -14.35
CA LEU A 152 -7.29 17.62 -13.01
C LEU A 152 -6.83 18.98 -12.46
N GLU A 153 -6.15 19.79 -13.28
CA GLU A 153 -5.77 21.17 -12.91
C GLU A 153 -6.98 22.04 -12.58
N TYR A 154 -8.09 21.88 -13.33
CA TYR A 154 -9.33 22.57 -12.97
C TYR A 154 -9.84 22.15 -11.60
N LEU A 155 -9.91 20.84 -11.31
CA LEU A 155 -10.34 20.34 -9.99
C LEU A 155 -9.40 20.79 -8.87
N ILE A 156 -8.09 20.80 -9.08
CA ILE A 156 -7.10 21.33 -8.12
C ILE A 156 -7.41 22.80 -7.83
N ASN A 157 -7.75 23.60 -8.85
CA ASN A 157 -8.09 25.01 -8.67
C ASN A 157 -9.48 25.26 -8.06
N GLN A 158 -10.35 24.25 -7.97
CA GLN A 158 -11.69 24.37 -7.36
C GLN A 158 -11.74 23.97 -5.88
N ILE A 159 -10.68 23.38 -5.34
CA ILE A 159 -10.63 22.98 -3.93
C ILE A 159 -10.73 24.21 -3.02
N GLN A 160 -11.51 24.10 -1.96
CA GLN A 160 -11.63 25.16 -0.95
C GLN A 160 -10.51 25.06 0.09
N PRO A 161 -10.20 26.13 0.86
CA PRO A 161 -9.13 26.10 1.86
C PRO A 161 -9.25 25.00 2.93
N ASN A 162 -10.46 24.48 3.17
CA ASN A 162 -10.71 23.38 4.10
C ASN A 162 -10.66 21.99 3.44
N GLY A 163 -10.23 21.89 2.18
CA GLY A 163 -10.11 20.65 1.41
C GLY A 163 -11.39 20.20 0.69
N GLY A 164 -12.55 20.82 0.94
CA GLY A 164 -13.81 20.39 0.35
C GLY A 164 -14.11 21.04 -1.01
N TYR A 165 -15.13 20.49 -1.70
CA TYR A 165 -15.65 21.03 -2.96
C TYR A 165 -17.07 21.59 -2.78
N ILE A 166 -17.32 22.74 -3.41
CA ILE A 166 -18.61 23.41 -3.39
C ILE A 166 -19.57 22.69 -4.34
N TYR A 167 -20.74 22.36 -3.81
CA TYR A 167 -21.91 22.14 -4.60
C TYR A 167 -22.59 23.44 -4.97
N TRP A 168 -22.58 23.73 -6.26
CA TRP A 168 -23.17 24.95 -6.79
C TRP A 168 -24.67 24.76 -7.06
N TRP A 169 -25.51 24.92 -6.04
CA TRP A 169 -26.98 24.81 -6.14
C TRP A 169 -27.66 26.18 -6.25
N THR A 170 -28.98 26.16 -6.45
CA THR A 170 -29.86 27.31 -6.72
C THR A 170 -29.58 28.58 -5.90
N ARG A 171 -29.96 29.74 -6.47
CA ARG A 171 -29.85 31.06 -5.82
C ARG A 171 -31.21 31.75 -5.59
N GLY A 172 -32.27 31.01 -5.26
CA GLY A 172 -33.59 31.59 -5.02
C GLY A 172 -34.34 30.98 -3.85
N GLU A 173 -34.92 31.83 -3.01
CA GLU A 173 -36.00 31.44 -2.09
C GLU A 173 -37.14 30.80 -2.89
N SER A 174 -37.88 29.90 -2.25
CA SER A 174 -38.96 29.07 -2.79
C SER A 174 -40.18 29.82 -3.39
N GLN A 175 -40.05 31.11 -3.71
CA GLN A 175 -41.10 31.99 -4.23
C GLN A 175 -40.70 32.58 -5.59
N PRO A 176 -41.50 32.40 -6.66
CA PRO A 176 -41.33 33.09 -7.93
C PRO A 176 -41.39 34.61 -7.73
N GLY A 177 -40.24 35.29 -7.83
CA GLY A 177 -40.11 36.74 -7.61
C GLY A 177 -38.84 37.18 -6.88
N ASN A 178 -38.21 36.28 -6.11
CA ASN A 178 -36.96 36.53 -5.37
C ASN A 178 -35.74 35.75 -5.91
N ALA A 179 -35.83 35.16 -7.10
CA ALA A 179 -34.70 34.45 -7.71
C ALA A 179 -33.57 35.45 -8.03
N GLN A 180 -32.33 35.16 -7.60
CA GLN A 180 -31.20 35.96 -8.03
C GLN A 180 -31.02 35.85 -9.54
N THR A 181 -31.00 37.00 -10.20
CA THR A 181 -30.89 37.14 -11.66
C THR A 181 -29.50 37.55 -12.10
N SER A 182 -28.58 37.73 -11.16
CA SER A 182 -27.16 38.04 -11.38
C SER A 182 -26.28 37.05 -10.60
N PHE A 183 -25.23 36.55 -11.25
CA PHE A 183 -24.31 35.55 -10.72
C PHE A 183 -22.92 36.14 -10.53
N GLU A 184 -22.43 36.09 -9.30
CA GLU A 184 -21.02 36.39 -8.99
C GLU A 184 -20.16 35.18 -9.34
N GLN A 185 -19.05 35.41 -10.05
CA GLN A 185 -18.15 34.35 -10.51
C GLN A 185 -17.27 33.78 -9.39
N ASP A 186 -17.09 34.54 -8.31
CA ASP A 186 -16.26 34.22 -7.14
C ASP A 186 -17.13 34.04 -5.88
N ASP A 187 -18.38 33.58 -6.05
CA ASP A 187 -19.40 33.57 -5.00
C ASP A 187 -18.95 32.73 -3.78
N ASN A 188 -18.51 33.44 -2.74
CA ASN A 188 -18.11 32.83 -1.48
C ASN A 188 -19.34 32.26 -0.74
N VAL A 189 -19.09 31.20 0.05
CA VAL A 189 -20.03 30.33 0.80
C VAL A 189 -20.98 31.07 1.79
N GLN A 190 -21.09 32.40 1.76
CA GLN A 190 -21.68 33.20 2.85
C GLN A 190 -22.79 34.21 2.44
N LYS A 191 -23.31 34.17 1.21
CA LYS A 191 -24.38 35.11 0.83
C LYS A 191 -25.75 34.62 1.28
N GLN A 192 -26.46 35.46 2.04
CA GLN A 192 -27.85 35.21 2.50
C GLN A 192 -28.75 34.91 1.28
N GLY A 193 -29.28 33.69 1.19
CA GLY A 193 -30.15 33.24 0.08
C GLY A 193 -29.49 32.37 -1.01
N ALA A 194 -28.16 32.18 -1.00
CA ALA A 194 -27.48 31.21 -1.87
C ALA A 194 -27.36 29.83 -1.20
N TYR A 195 -27.65 28.74 -1.93
CA TYR A 195 -27.53 27.37 -1.44
C TYR A 195 -26.16 26.72 -1.73
N ASN A 196 -25.19 27.50 -2.24
CA ASN A 196 -23.83 27.04 -2.56
C ASN A 196 -23.07 26.63 -1.29
N ARG A 197 -22.70 25.36 -1.16
CA ARG A 197 -22.12 24.81 0.08
C ARG A 197 -21.08 23.74 -0.23
N ILE A 198 -20.09 23.62 0.63
CA ILE A 198 -19.15 22.51 0.58
C ILE A 198 -19.88 21.24 1.04
N LEU A 199 -19.94 20.20 0.21
CA LEU A 199 -20.70 18.98 0.50
C LEU A 199 -19.83 17.74 0.26
N ILE A 200 -20.05 16.71 1.10
CA ILE A 200 -19.30 15.44 1.01
C ILE A 200 -19.46 14.81 -0.36
N TYR A 201 -20.63 14.87 -0.99
CA TYR A 201 -20.82 14.19 -2.27
C TYR A 201 -20.07 14.82 -3.45
N GLU A 202 -19.96 16.16 -3.52
CA GLU A 202 -19.10 16.80 -4.52
C GLU A 202 -17.64 16.51 -4.23
N THR A 203 -17.26 16.57 -2.94
CA THR A 203 -15.88 16.30 -2.50
C THR A 203 -15.45 14.86 -2.80
N GLY A 204 -16.27 13.87 -2.46
CA GLY A 204 -16.00 12.46 -2.72
C GLY A 204 -15.93 12.12 -4.21
N SER A 205 -16.79 12.73 -5.02
CA SER A 205 -16.78 12.56 -6.48
C SER A 205 -15.53 13.17 -7.13
N ALA A 206 -15.16 14.39 -6.72
CA ALA A 206 -13.94 15.05 -7.19
C ALA A 206 -12.68 14.28 -6.75
N LEU A 207 -12.64 13.84 -5.49
CA LEU A 207 -11.55 13.02 -4.94
C LEU A 207 -11.37 11.73 -5.73
N ALA A 208 -12.45 11.02 -6.07
CA ALA A 208 -12.36 9.81 -6.89
C ALA A 208 -11.71 10.08 -8.26
N ALA A 209 -12.06 11.20 -8.92
CA ALA A 209 -11.44 11.59 -10.19
C ALA A 209 -9.97 11.99 -10.05
N LEU A 210 -9.60 12.71 -8.97
CA LEU A 210 -8.21 13.04 -8.67
C LEU A 210 -7.36 11.78 -8.45
N CYS A 211 -7.87 10.81 -7.70
CA CYS A 211 -7.18 9.53 -7.43
C CYS A 211 -7.01 8.68 -8.69
N GLU A 212 -8.06 8.51 -9.50
CA GLU A 212 -7.95 7.74 -10.75
C GLU A 212 -7.06 8.46 -11.77
N GLY A 213 -7.11 9.79 -11.83
CA GLY A 213 -6.19 10.62 -12.60
C GLY A 213 -4.73 10.41 -12.18
N TYR A 214 -4.45 10.42 -10.88
CA TYR A 214 -3.10 10.16 -10.36
C TYR A 214 -2.57 8.78 -10.81
N LEU A 215 -3.38 7.71 -10.66
CA LEU A 215 -3.01 6.37 -11.09
C LEU A 215 -2.81 6.27 -12.60
N TYR A 216 -3.69 6.88 -13.38
CA TYR A 216 -3.58 6.90 -14.83
C TYR A 216 -2.30 7.60 -15.31
N LEU A 217 -1.98 8.77 -14.76
CA LEU A 217 -0.77 9.51 -15.13
C LEU A 217 0.49 8.71 -14.75
N LYS A 218 0.53 8.11 -13.56
CA LYS A 218 1.63 7.24 -13.13
C LYS A 218 1.79 6.02 -14.02
N LYS A 219 0.70 5.28 -14.28
CA LYS A 219 0.67 4.10 -15.15
C LYS A 219 1.22 4.37 -16.55
N ASN A 220 0.98 5.57 -17.09
CA ASN A 220 1.39 5.96 -18.44
C ASN A 220 2.67 6.80 -18.49
N ASN A 221 3.40 6.94 -17.37
CA ASN A 221 4.61 7.76 -17.25
C ASN A 221 4.43 9.22 -17.72
N ILE A 222 3.30 9.81 -17.34
CA ILE A 222 2.95 11.20 -17.66
C ILE A 222 3.23 12.06 -16.43
N ALA A 223 3.75 13.27 -16.65
CA ALA A 223 4.01 14.22 -15.58
C ALA A 223 2.72 14.50 -14.77
N VAL A 224 2.84 14.44 -13.46
CA VAL A 224 1.74 14.69 -12.53
C VAL A 224 1.69 16.20 -12.22
N PRO A 225 0.50 16.85 -12.24
CA PRO A 225 0.35 18.26 -11.85
C PRO A 225 0.92 18.55 -10.45
N GLU A 226 1.52 19.74 -10.28
CA GLU A 226 2.40 20.11 -9.15
C GLU A 226 1.74 20.00 -7.74
N ASP A 227 0.42 19.94 -7.64
CA ASP A 227 -0.30 19.80 -6.38
C ASP A 227 -1.35 18.67 -6.37
N LEU A 228 -1.35 17.77 -7.36
CA LEU A 228 -2.37 16.71 -7.45
C LEU A 228 -2.41 15.84 -6.19
N TYR A 229 -1.27 15.33 -5.75
CA TYR A 229 -1.19 14.49 -4.56
C TYR A 229 -1.59 15.25 -3.29
N LYS A 230 -1.14 16.51 -3.13
CA LYS A 230 -1.53 17.35 -1.99
C LYS A 230 -3.03 17.62 -1.96
N THR A 231 -3.64 17.81 -3.13
CA THR A 231 -5.10 18.03 -3.30
C THR A 231 -5.88 16.77 -2.91
N ILE A 232 -5.39 15.58 -3.30
CA ILE A 232 -5.96 14.29 -2.87
C ILE A 232 -5.96 14.20 -1.35
N VAL A 233 -4.81 14.45 -0.70
CA VAL A 233 -4.68 14.41 0.76
C VAL A 233 -5.60 15.42 1.43
N ALA A 234 -5.61 16.68 0.98
CA ALA A 234 -6.47 17.72 1.56
C ALA A 234 -7.97 17.38 1.46
N SER A 235 -8.40 16.82 0.33
CA SER A 235 -9.78 16.39 0.13
C SER A 235 -10.15 15.17 0.96
N ALA A 236 -9.23 14.22 1.11
CA ALA A 236 -9.42 13.06 1.96
C ALA A 236 -9.49 13.45 3.44
N GLU A 237 -8.61 14.34 3.92
CA GLU A 237 -8.69 14.92 5.27
C GLU A 237 -10.03 15.60 5.52
N HIS A 238 -10.54 16.37 4.55
CA HIS A 238 -11.84 17.03 4.66
C HIS A 238 -12.97 16.04 4.95
N ILE A 239 -12.96 14.88 4.29
CA ILE A 239 -13.96 13.83 4.47
C ILE A 239 -13.71 13.08 5.79
N TYR A 240 -12.45 12.74 6.09
CA TYR A 240 -12.05 11.98 7.27
C TYR A 240 -12.51 12.63 8.58
N ILE A 241 -12.31 13.95 8.74
CA ILE A 241 -12.62 14.66 9.98
C ILE A 241 -14.13 14.81 10.24
N LYS A 242 -15.00 14.38 9.32
CA LYS A 242 -16.44 14.55 9.47
C LYS A 242 -17.01 13.56 10.49
N PRO A 243 -17.79 14.04 11.48
CA PRO A 243 -18.45 13.16 12.43
C PRO A 243 -19.58 12.39 11.75
N ILE A 244 -19.82 11.16 12.23
CA ILE A 244 -21.01 10.40 11.88
C ILE A 244 -22.20 10.95 12.67
N ASN A 245 -23.31 11.23 12.00
CA ASN A 245 -24.56 11.53 12.69
C ASN A 245 -25.36 10.23 12.88
N ASP A 246 -25.46 9.78 14.14
CA ASP A 246 -26.15 8.53 14.48
C ASP A 246 -27.68 8.67 14.55
N ASP A 247 -28.22 9.88 14.71
CA ASP A 247 -29.66 10.16 14.73
C ASP A 247 -30.12 10.75 13.39
N LEU A 248 -30.60 9.86 12.50
CA LEU A 248 -31.14 10.25 11.18
C LEU A 248 -32.61 10.70 11.24
N ASP A 249 -33.31 10.47 12.36
CA ASP A 249 -34.69 10.94 12.59
C ASP A 249 -34.70 12.41 13.03
N HIS A 250 -33.62 12.83 13.71
CA HIS A 250 -33.30 14.22 14.01
C HIS A 250 -31.94 14.57 13.41
N PRO A 251 -31.81 14.59 12.06
CA PRO A 251 -30.57 15.03 11.45
C PRO A 251 -30.26 16.40 12.04
N THR A 252 -29.01 16.61 12.52
CA THR A 252 -28.61 17.88 13.13
C THR A 252 -29.19 19.01 12.30
N VAL A 253 -30.15 19.76 12.88
CA VAL A 253 -30.95 20.74 12.13
C VAL A 253 -29.97 21.58 11.35
N PRO A 254 -30.04 21.62 10.01
CA PRO A 254 -29.00 22.28 9.25
C PRO A 254 -28.94 23.72 9.73
N ASP A 255 -27.81 24.13 10.30
CA ASP A 255 -27.62 25.53 10.64
C ASP A 255 -27.36 26.29 9.34
N TYR A 256 -28.46 26.70 8.71
CA TYR A 256 -28.45 27.47 7.48
C TYR A 256 -27.80 28.86 7.65
N SER A 257 -27.47 29.26 8.88
CA SER A 257 -26.80 30.52 9.22
C SER A 257 -25.31 30.37 9.55
N SER A 258 -24.82 29.13 9.72
CA SER A 258 -23.41 28.85 9.99
C SER A 258 -22.57 28.94 8.71
N SER A 259 -21.50 29.73 8.75
CA SER A 259 -20.43 29.71 7.73
C SER A 259 -19.67 28.38 7.69
N TYR A 260 -19.87 27.54 8.70
CA TYR A 260 -19.38 26.18 8.84
C TYR A 260 -20.57 25.22 8.69
N TYR A 261 -21.20 25.22 7.53
CA TYR A 261 -22.21 24.22 7.23
C TYR A 261 -21.65 22.81 7.56
N ASN A 262 -22.34 22.08 8.43
CA ASN A 262 -21.99 20.71 8.77
C ASN A 262 -22.31 19.81 7.57
N ALA A 263 -21.35 19.70 6.67
CA ALA A 263 -21.20 18.60 5.73
C ALA A 263 -20.91 17.30 6.48
N ASP A 264 -21.70 16.98 7.50
CA ASP A 264 -21.60 15.77 8.30
C ASP A 264 -22.27 14.63 7.55
N TYR A 265 -22.00 13.42 8.00
CA TYR A 265 -22.63 12.20 7.52
C TYR A 265 -24.09 12.11 7.98
N ASN A 266 -24.95 12.90 7.33
CA ASN A 266 -26.35 13.13 7.73
C ASN A 266 -27.38 12.28 6.98
N SER A 267 -26.96 11.49 5.99
CA SER A 267 -27.82 10.54 5.27
C SER A 267 -26.98 9.45 4.60
N ILE A 268 -27.63 8.36 4.18
CA ILE A 268 -26.99 7.19 3.58
C ILE A 268 -26.15 7.56 2.35
N ASN A 269 -26.72 8.31 1.41
CA ASN A 269 -25.98 8.75 0.22
C ASN A 269 -24.76 9.63 0.56
N TYR A 270 -24.82 10.55 1.52
CA TYR A 270 -23.65 11.36 1.91
C TYR A 270 -22.53 10.49 2.49
N VAL A 271 -22.89 9.52 3.33
CA VAL A 271 -21.95 8.50 3.85
C VAL A 271 -21.34 7.71 2.71
N ALA A 272 -22.15 7.25 1.75
CA ALA A 272 -21.68 6.50 0.60
C ALA A 272 -20.65 7.29 -0.23
N PHE A 273 -20.91 8.55 -0.55
CA PHE A 273 -19.93 9.36 -1.29
C PHE A 273 -18.62 9.57 -0.52
N GLY A 274 -18.70 9.80 0.80
CA GLY A 274 -17.51 9.95 1.64
C GLY A 274 -16.70 8.65 1.72
N LEU A 275 -17.37 7.52 1.93
CA LEU A 275 -16.78 6.19 1.94
C LEU A 275 -16.12 5.87 0.59
N TRP A 276 -16.78 6.18 -0.52
CA TRP A 276 -16.23 5.99 -1.86
C TRP A 276 -14.96 6.82 -2.09
N GLY A 277 -15.01 8.12 -1.79
CA GLY A 277 -13.86 9.03 -1.93
C GLY A 277 -12.68 8.60 -1.06
N LEU A 278 -12.91 8.30 0.22
CA LEU A 278 -11.87 7.81 1.13
C LEU A 278 -11.28 6.48 0.67
N SER A 279 -12.10 5.55 0.18
CA SER A 279 -11.62 4.26 -0.34
C SER A 279 -10.66 4.45 -1.52
N LYS A 280 -10.95 5.41 -2.42
CA LYS A 280 -10.03 5.77 -3.51
C LYS A 280 -8.76 6.43 -2.97
N ALA A 281 -8.87 7.36 -2.02
CA ALA A 281 -7.72 8.03 -1.45
C ALA A 281 -6.80 7.09 -0.67
N TYR A 282 -7.35 6.13 0.09
CA TYR A 282 -6.60 5.11 0.80
C TYR A 282 -5.73 4.29 -0.16
N LYS A 283 -6.28 3.87 -1.31
CA LYS A 283 -5.53 3.19 -2.37
C LYS A 283 -4.34 4.00 -2.92
N ILE A 284 -4.33 5.32 -2.78
CA ILE A 284 -3.20 6.17 -3.24
C ILE A 284 -2.23 6.47 -2.10
N THR A 285 -2.77 6.74 -0.92
CA THR A 285 -2.02 7.31 0.21
C THR A 285 -1.46 6.24 1.13
N GLY A 286 -2.14 5.09 1.23
CA GLY A 286 -1.87 4.10 2.27
C GLY A 286 -2.16 4.60 3.70
N ASP A 287 -2.84 5.75 3.85
CA ASP A 287 -3.08 6.34 5.17
C ASP A 287 -4.13 5.53 5.94
N CYS A 288 -3.66 4.86 6.99
CA CYS A 288 -4.46 4.00 7.84
C CYS A 288 -5.66 4.72 8.48
N ARG A 289 -5.58 6.01 8.78
CA ARG A 289 -6.73 6.76 9.32
C ARG A 289 -7.93 6.71 8.37
N TYR A 290 -7.68 6.69 7.07
CA TYR A 290 -8.73 6.55 6.08
C TYR A 290 -9.30 5.14 6.07
N LEU A 291 -8.48 4.10 6.23
CA LEU A 291 -8.96 2.72 6.34
C LEU A 291 -9.81 2.52 7.61
N GLU A 292 -9.39 3.04 8.77
CA GLU A 292 -10.22 2.99 9.98
C GLU A 292 -11.58 3.67 9.75
N LYS A 293 -11.58 4.83 9.08
CA LYS A 293 -12.80 5.55 8.73
C LYS A 293 -13.65 4.80 7.70
N ILE A 294 -13.04 4.14 6.72
CA ILE A 294 -13.71 3.28 5.74
C ILE A 294 -14.40 2.12 6.45
N GLU A 295 -13.75 1.49 7.43
CA GLU A 295 -14.35 0.45 8.25
C GLU A 295 -15.54 0.97 9.06
N GLU A 296 -15.39 2.13 9.72
CA GLU A 296 -16.44 2.77 10.51
C GLU A 296 -17.69 3.02 9.64
N LEU A 297 -17.52 3.71 8.51
CA LEU A 297 -18.60 4.06 7.59
C LEU A 297 -19.20 2.81 6.93
N GLY A 298 -18.37 1.82 6.58
CA GLY A 298 -18.83 0.55 6.02
C GLY A 298 -19.69 -0.24 7.02
N LYS A 299 -19.24 -0.36 8.27
CA LYS A 299 -20.02 -0.98 9.38
C LYS A 299 -21.33 -0.23 9.58
N TRP A 300 -21.29 1.10 9.53
CA TRP A 300 -22.46 1.96 9.69
C TRP A 300 -23.50 1.72 8.59
N LEU A 301 -23.11 1.70 7.31
CA LEU A 301 -24.01 1.42 6.18
C LEU A 301 -24.63 0.02 6.24
N VAL A 302 -23.82 -1.00 6.56
CA VAL A 302 -24.31 -2.38 6.70
C VAL A 302 -25.33 -2.49 7.83
N SER A 303 -25.11 -1.78 8.95
CA SER A 303 -26.01 -1.86 10.12
C SER A 303 -27.42 -1.32 9.87
N ARG A 304 -27.55 -0.43 8.88
CA ARG A 304 -28.78 0.29 8.48
C ARG A 304 -29.49 -0.30 7.26
N GLN A 305 -28.87 -1.24 6.55
CA GLN A 305 -29.55 -1.95 5.47
C GLN A 305 -30.78 -2.69 6.02
N HIS A 306 -31.89 -2.64 5.29
CA HIS A 306 -33.16 -3.26 5.66
C HIS A 306 -32.98 -4.75 5.98
N LYS A 307 -33.46 -5.17 7.16
CA LYS A 307 -33.17 -6.49 7.73
C LYS A 307 -34.28 -7.51 7.51
N GLU A 308 -35.49 -7.06 7.21
CA GLU A 308 -36.63 -7.95 7.00
C GLU A 308 -36.57 -8.61 5.62
N ASN A 309 -37.10 -9.83 5.53
CA ASN A 309 -37.11 -10.58 4.27
C ASN A 309 -38.38 -10.28 3.46
N ASP A 310 -38.58 -9.01 3.13
CA ASP A 310 -39.69 -8.47 2.34
C ASP A 310 -39.19 -7.85 1.01
N LEU A 311 -40.01 -7.01 0.37
CA LEU A 311 -39.67 -6.34 -0.88
C LEU A 311 -38.54 -5.30 -0.77
N CYS A 312 -38.32 -4.74 0.43
CA CYS A 312 -37.22 -3.81 0.69
C CYS A 312 -35.91 -4.53 1.05
N ASN A 313 -35.88 -5.86 1.12
CA ASN A 313 -34.63 -6.57 1.44
C ASN A 313 -33.50 -6.13 0.50
N GLY A 314 -32.42 -5.59 1.08
CA GLY A 314 -31.27 -5.03 0.37
C GLY A 314 -31.28 -3.52 0.15
N THR A 315 -32.33 -2.79 0.53
CA THR A 315 -32.40 -1.32 0.45
C THR A 315 -32.00 -0.62 1.74
N TRP A 316 -31.89 0.70 1.67
CA TRP A 316 -31.75 1.63 2.80
C TRP A 316 -33.01 2.50 2.86
N ASN A 317 -33.72 2.46 3.97
CA ASN A 317 -35.10 2.93 4.12
C ASN A 317 -35.20 4.26 4.90
N GLU A 318 -34.31 5.20 4.61
CA GLU A 318 -34.23 6.50 5.29
C GLU A 318 -34.69 7.68 4.39
N GLY A 319 -34.96 8.82 5.05
CA GLY A 319 -35.32 10.08 4.40
C GLY A 319 -36.75 10.09 3.84
N GLU A 320 -37.76 10.13 4.70
CA GLU A 320 -39.16 10.13 4.25
C GLU A 320 -39.49 11.34 3.36
N GLY A 321 -40.07 11.09 2.19
CA GLY A 321 -40.55 12.11 1.27
C GLY A 321 -41.84 11.69 0.57
N LYS A 322 -42.50 12.63 -0.11
CA LYS A 322 -43.66 12.32 -0.95
C LYS A 322 -43.19 11.98 -2.36
N LEU A 323 -43.77 10.93 -2.96
CA LEU A 323 -43.61 10.67 -4.38
C LEU A 323 -44.28 11.80 -5.18
N ASP A 324 -43.54 12.36 -6.14
CA ASP A 324 -43.93 13.56 -6.89
C ASP A 324 -45.37 13.49 -7.43
N GLY A 325 -46.16 14.52 -7.11
CA GLY A 325 -47.55 14.62 -7.54
C GLY A 325 -48.53 13.68 -6.81
N THR A 326 -48.11 12.98 -5.76
CA THR A 326 -48.95 12.06 -4.99
C THR A 326 -48.87 12.29 -3.47
N ASN A 327 -49.75 11.63 -2.72
CA ASN A 327 -49.68 11.56 -1.25
C ASN A 327 -48.97 10.28 -0.74
N ILE A 328 -48.39 9.49 -1.65
CA ILE A 328 -47.67 8.25 -1.28
C ILE A 328 -46.33 8.66 -0.68
N LEU A 329 -46.03 8.14 0.50
CA LEU A 329 -44.77 8.36 1.18
C LEU A 329 -43.77 7.30 0.75
N VAL A 330 -42.56 7.72 0.42
CA VAL A 330 -41.45 6.90 -0.06
C VAL A 330 -40.19 7.27 0.71
N ASN A 331 -39.26 6.33 0.84
CA ASN A 331 -37.96 6.59 1.44
C ASN A 331 -37.01 7.13 0.37
N HIS A 332 -36.40 8.29 0.60
CA HIS A 332 -35.52 8.98 -0.33
C HIS A 332 -34.35 8.10 -0.76
N GLU A 333 -33.74 7.37 0.18
CA GLU A 333 -32.55 6.54 -0.07
C GLU A 333 -32.85 5.27 -0.90
N THR A 334 -34.13 4.93 -1.12
CA THR A 334 -34.53 3.81 -2.00
C THR A 334 -34.55 4.17 -3.49
N LYS A 335 -34.35 5.45 -3.84
CA LYS A 335 -34.21 5.88 -5.25
C LYS A 335 -32.99 5.21 -5.87
N ILE A 336 -33.10 4.77 -7.12
CA ILE A 336 -32.08 3.91 -7.75
C ILE A 336 -30.67 4.54 -7.76
N VAL A 337 -30.59 5.86 -7.91
CA VAL A 337 -29.33 6.61 -7.92
C VAL A 337 -28.61 6.53 -6.56
N TYR A 338 -29.34 6.66 -5.46
CA TYR A 338 -28.76 6.63 -4.12
C TYR A 338 -28.46 5.19 -3.69
N HIS A 339 -29.28 4.25 -4.14
CA HIS A 339 -28.99 2.82 -3.97
C HIS A 339 -27.71 2.41 -4.72
N ALA A 340 -27.50 2.89 -5.95
CA ALA A 340 -26.33 2.59 -6.75
C ALA A 340 -25.04 3.18 -6.17
N ILE A 341 -25.05 4.44 -5.71
CA ILE A 341 -23.86 5.02 -5.06
C ILE A 341 -23.53 4.32 -3.73
N THR A 342 -24.54 3.90 -2.96
CA THR A 342 -24.33 3.14 -1.71
C THR A 342 -23.69 1.79 -2.00
N LEU A 343 -24.21 1.08 -3.01
CA LEU A 343 -23.60 -0.16 -3.49
C LEU A 343 -22.15 0.06 -3.96
N ARG A 344 -21.90 1.12 -4.74
CA ARG A 344 -20.56 1.49 -5.21
C ARG A 344 -19.59 1.70 -4.05
N ALA A 345 -19.99 2.47 -3.05
CA ALA A 345 -19.17 2.76 -1.88
C ALA A 345 -18.79 1.49 -1.11
N LEU A 346 -19.75 0.56 -0.92
CA LEU A 346 -19.49 -0.71 -0.26
C LEU A 346 -18.54 -1.61 -1.06
N ILE A 347 -18.62 -1.60 -2.40
CA ILE A 347 -17.71 -2.36 -3.26
C ILE A 347 -16.28 -1.83 -3.14
N ASP A 348 -16.10 -0.52 -3.25
CA ASP A 348 -14.79 0.10 -3.10
C ASP A 348 -14.22 -0.11 -1.69
N ALA A 349 -15.06 -0.07 -0.65
CA ALA A 349 -14.67 -0.39 0.72
C ALA A 349 -14.24 -1.86 0.87
N LEU A 350 -15.00 -2.81 0.32
CA LEU A 350 -14.64 -4.24 0.34
C LEU A 350 -13.27 -4.49 -0.31
N ASP A 351 -12.90 -3.74 -1.35
CA ASP A 351 -11.58 -3.83 -1.96
C ASP A 351 -10.45 -3.26 -1.08
N CYS A 352 -10.78 -2.30 -0.19
CA CYS A 352 -9.82 -1.74 0.77
C CYS A 352 -9.65 -2.61 2.02
N ILE A 353 -10.74 -3.24 2.48
CA ILE A 353 -10.71 -4.03 3.73
C ILE A 353 -9.76 -5.22 3.56
N PRO A 354 -8.72 -5.33 4.39
CA PRO A 354 -7.78 -6.45 4.34
C PRO A 354 -8.48 -7.82 4.38
N LYS A 355 -7.98 -8.81 3.60
CA LYS A 355 -8.53 -10.19 3.57
C LYS A 355 -8.60 -10.87 4.94
N SER A 356 -7.83 -10.34 5.87
CA SER A 356 -7.76 -10.69 7.27
C SER A 356 -9.02 -10.41 8.08
N ASP A 357 -9.69 -9.29 7.83
CA ASP A 357 -10.97 -8.98 8.48
C ASP A 357 -12.11 -9.71 7.78
N ARG A 358 -12.09 -11.04 7.92
CA ARG A 358 -13.11 -11.92 7.34
C ARG A 358 -14.51 -11.54 7.77
N VAL A 359 -14.68 -11.12 9.03
CA VAL A 359 -16.00 -10.79 9.58
C VAL A 359 -16.57 -9.55 8.91
N LEU A 360 -15.79 -8.49 8.76
CA LEU A 360 -16.25 -7.29 8.06
C LEU A 360 -16.43 -7.53 6.57
N ARG A 361 -15.51 -8.26 5.92
CA ARG A 361 -15.64 -8.62 4.50
C ARG A 361 -16.90 -9.42 4.23
N GLU A 362 -17.18 -10.45 5.04
CA GLU A 362 -18.42 -11.24 4.93
C GLU A 362 -19.67 -10.37 5.09
N LYS A 363 -19.66 -9.41 6.03
CA LYS A 363 -20.76 -8.45 6.24
C LYS A 363 -20.94 -7.52 5.05
N LEU A 364 -19.86 -6.94 4.54
CA LEU A 364 -19.87 -6.08 3.35
C LEU A 364 -20.35 -6.85 2.12
N ALA A 365 -19.78 -8.03 1.86
CA ALA A 365 -20.17 -8.91 0.77
C ALA A 365 -21.65 -9.31 0.88
N SER A 366 -22.14 -9.68 2.07
CA SER A 366 -23.56 -9.97 2.29
C SER A 366 -24.45 -8.77 1.94
N SER A 367 -24.09 -7.57 2.39
CA SER A 367 -24.82 -6.33 2.11
C SER A 367 -24.84 -6.00 0.61
N ILE A 368 -23.69 -6.15 -0.06
CA ILE A 368 -23.54 -5.96 -1.52
C ILE A 368 -24.44 -6.94 -2.27
N LYS A 369 -24.42 -8.23 -1.91
CA LYS A 369 -25.24 -9.26 -2.57
C LYS A 369 -26.74 -8.99 -2.41
N LYS A 370 -27.20 -8.60 -1.21
CA LYS A 370 -28.60 -8.21 -0.99
C LYS A 370 -29.01 -7.00 -1.83
N ALA A 371 -28.18 -5.97 -1.86
CA ALA A 371 -28.44 -4.76 -2.63
C ALA A 371 -28.48 -5.04 -4.15
N ALA A 372 -27.56 -5.85 -4.66
CA ALA A 372 -27.57 -6.30 -6.06
C ALA A 372 -28.80 -7.15 -6.39
N ASN A 373 -29.16 -8.06 -5.48
CA ASN A 373 -30.35 -8.90 -5.61
C ASN A 373 -31.65 -8.09 -5.65
N HIS A 374 -31.74 -7.00 -4.89
CA HIS A 374 -32.87 -6.07 -4.96
C HIS A 374 -32.99 -5.43 -6.35
N ILE A 375 -31.86 -4.96 -6.92
CA ILE A 375 -31.83 -4.38 -8.28
C ILE A 375 -32.33 -5.40 -9.29
N ILE A 376 -31.76 -6.60 -9.28
CA ILE A 376 -32.10 -7.69 -10.20
C ILE A 376 -33.59 -8.03 -10.13
N LYS A 377 -34.16 -8.20 -8.93
CA LYS A 377 -35.55 -8.66 -8.77
C LYS A 377 -36.59 -7.59 -9.13
N TYR A 378 -36.35 -6.35 -8.71
CA TYR A 378 -37.43 -5.37 -8.60
C TYR A 378 -37.19 -4.10 -9.42
N ARG A 379 -35.94 -3.85 -9.82
CA ARG A 379 -35.57 -2.59 -10.45
C ARG A 379 -35.33 -2.69 -11.94
N VAL A 380 -34.97 -3.85 -12.48
CA VAL A 380 -34.70 -4.00 -13.93
C VAL A 380 -35.98 -4.38 -14.69
N ASP A 381 -36.26 -3.69 -15.80
CA ASP A 381 -37.32 -4.07 -16.74
C ASP A 381 -36.82 -5.14 -17.72
N TYR A 382 -37.35 -6.36 -17.62
CA TYR A 382 -37.04 -7.47 -18.52
C TYR A 382 -38.09 -7.69 -19.62
N GLN A 383 -39.10 -6.81 -19.75
CA GLN A 383 -40.19 -6.99 -20.69
C GLN A 383 -39.74 -6.74 -22.14
N ALA A 384 -40.04 -7.70 -23.02
CA ALA A 384 -39.76 -7.57 -24.46
C ALA A 384 -40.62 -6.47 -25.10
N GLY A 385 -39.99 -5.53 -25.81
CA GLY A 385 -40.65 -4.38 -26.45
C GLY A 385 -40.88 -3.18 -25.53
N GLY A 386 -40.59 -3.29 -24.23
CA GLY A 386 -40.56 -2.19 -23.26
C GLY A 386 -39.21 -1.47 -23.22
N SER A 387 -38.96 -0.69 -22.17
CA SER A 387 -37.64 -0.04 -21.94
C SER A 387 -36.65 -1.06 -21.38
N PHE A 388 -36.38 -2.10 -22.15
CA PHE A 388 -35.60 -3.27 -21.71
C PHE A 388 -34.25 -2.86 -21.11
N GLY A 389 -33.95 -3.40 -19.92
CA GLY A 389 -32.75 -3.09 -19.15
C GLY A 389 -32.75 -1.73 -18.46
N ALA A 390 -33.80 -0.92 -18.63
CA ALA A 390 -34.00 0.29 -17.83
C ALA A 390 -34.25 -0.07 -16.37
N THR A 391 -33.90 0.87 -15.48
CA THR A 391 -34.12 0.69 -14.06
C THR A 391 -35.28 1.55 -13.56
N SER A 392 -36.05 1.03 -12.60
CA SER A 392 -37.14 1.78 -11.99
C SER A 392 -36.59 2.83 -11.04
N TYR A 393 -37.11 4.05 -11.13
CA TYR A 393 -36.74 5.15 -10.26
C TYR A 393 -36.98 4.82 -8.77
N LEU A 394 -38.14 4.21 -8.49
CA LEU A 394 -38.60 3.69 -7.20
C LEU A 394 -39.44 2.43 -7.43
N HIS A 395 -39.47 1.50 -6.47
CA HIS A 395 -40.29 0.29 -6.55
C HIS A 395 -41.31 0.14 -5.43
N THR A 396 -40.99 0.60 -4.22
CA THR A 396 -41.85 0.47 -3.03
C THR A 396 -42.18 1.81 -2.41
N ASP A 397 -43.28 1.84 -1.65
CA ASP A 397 -43.57 2.90 -0.68
C ASP A 397 -42.73 2.74 0.60
N LYS A 398 -42.92 3.65 1.57
CA LYS A 398 -42.19 3.63 2.85
C LYS A 398 -42.46 2.40 3.72
N ASN A 399 -43.57 1.70 3.48
CA ASN A 399 -43.97 0.49 4.20
C ASN A 399 -43.60 -0.77 3.40
N CYS A 400 -42.71 -0.65 2.42
CA CYS A 400 -42.27 -1.77 1.58
C CYS A 400 -43.39 -2.41 0.76
N THR A 401 -44.45 -1.65 0.44
CA THR A 401 -45.53 -2.09 -0.45
C THR A 401 -45.19 -1.71 -1.90
N PRO A 402 -45.45 -2.57 -2.91
CA PRO A 402 -45.16 -2.24 -4.31
C PRO A 402 -45.91 -0.99 -4.78
N LEU A 403 -45.22 -0.13 -5.52
CA LEU A 403 -45.85 0.99 -6.23
C LEU A 403 -46.61 0.47 -7.46
N VAL A 404 -47.79 1.02 -7.70
CA VAL A 404 -48.57 0.73 -8.90
C VAL A 404 -47.91 1.44 -10.08
N ASN A 405 -47.45 0.67 -11.08
CA ASN A 405 -46.75 1.14 -12.28
C ASN A 405 -45.46 1.94 -11.98
N PRO A 406 -44.39 1.29 -11.50
CA PRO A 406 -43.13 1.97 -11.26
C PRO A 406 -42.60 2.61 -12.54
N ASN A 407 -42.09 3.83 -12.43
CA ASN A 407 -41.54 4.57 -13.56
C ASN A 407 -40.16 4.00 -13.92
N TYR A 408 -40.06 3.34 -15.06
CA TYR A 408 -38.80 2.87 -15.62
C TYR A 408 -38.21 3.92 -16.55
N GLY A 409 -36.91 4.15 -16.43
CA GLY A 409 -36.21 4.97 -17.40
C GLY A 409 -34.70 4.76 -17.37
N TYR A 410 -34.06 5.31 -18.39
CA TYR A 410 -32.60 5.36 -18.49
C TYR A 410 -32.08 6.53 -17.64
N TYR A 411 -32.45 6.55 -16.35
CA TYR A 411 -32.13 7.63 -15.43
C TYR A 411 -30.70 7.48 -14.93
N TYR A 412 -29.90 8.56 -15.00
CA TYR A 412 -28.54 8.66 -14.45
C TYR A 412 -27.69 7.41 -14.73
N SER A 413 -27.60 7.09 -16.02
CA SER A 413 -27.07 5.82 -16.53
C SER A 413 -25.60 5.56 -16.21
N ASP A 414 -24.83 6.58 -15.81
CA ASP A 414 -23.42 6.42 -15.48
C ASP A 414 -23.23 5.76 -14.12
N ASP A 415 -23.89 6.24 -13.08
CA ASP A 415 -23.66 5.73 -11.72
C ASP A 415 -24.06 4.24 -11.59
N ILE A 416 -25.10 3.79 -12.30
CA ILE A 416 -25.54 2.37 -12.27
C ILE A 416 -24.61 1.49 -13.10
N VAL A 417 -24.32 1.85 -14.35
CA VAL A 417 -23.46 1.03 -15.22
C VAL A 417 -22.05 0.95 -14.64
N GLU A 418 -21.51 2.07 -14.17
CA GLU A 418 -20.22 2.11 -13.46
C GLU A 418 -20.23 1.18 -12.24
N CYS A 419 -21.27 1.25 -11.40
CA CYS A 419 -21.37 0.43 -10.21
C CYS A 419 -21.43 -1.07 -10.53
N ILE A 420 -22.29 -1.48 -11.47
CA ILE A 420 -22.43 -2.90 -11.84
C ILE A 420 -21.19 -3.41 -12.58
N ALA A 421 -20.55 -2.57 -13.41
CA ALA A 421 -19.29 -2.92 -14.07
C ALA A 421 -18.19 -3.21 -13.04
N LEU A 422 -18.07 -2.33 -12.04
CA LEU A 422 -17.13 -2.50 -10.95
C LEU A 422 -17.42 -3.75 -10.11
N LEU A 423 -18.69 -4.01 -9.78
CA LEU A 423 -19.11 -5.19 -9.02
C LEU A 423 -18.76 -6.49 -9.75
N ALA A 424 -19.10 -6.59 -11.04
CA ALA A 424 -18.78 -7.75 -11.88
C ALA A 424 -17.26 -7.95 -12.02
N TYR A 425 -16.52 -6.86 -12.15
CA TYR A 425 -15.07 -6.88 -12.21
C TYR A 425 -14.45 -7.37 -10.90
N TYR A 426 -14.86 -6.83 -9.74
CA TYR A 426 -14.30 -7.23 -8.45
C TYR A 426 -14.71 -8.64 -8.02
N SER A 427 -15.93 -9.08 -8.34
CA SER A 427 -16.38 -10.42 -7.98
C SER A 427 -15.46 -11.51 -8.57
N ARG A 428 -14.78 -11.21 -9.68
CA ARG A 428 -13.78 -12.09 -10.28
C ARG A 428 -12.50 -12.24 -9.43
N PHE A 429 -12.09 -11.19 -8.72
CA PHE A 429 -10.85 -11.17 -7.93
C PHE A 429 -11.08 -11.48 -6.45
N ALA A 430 -12.31 -11.30 -5.96
CA ALA A 430 -12.73 -11.62 -4.60
C ALA A 430 -13.36 -13.03 -4.53
N THR A 431 -12.62 -14.06 -4.96
CA THR A 431 -13.12 -15.46 -5.03
C THR A 431 -13.53 -16.05 -3.69
N ASP A 432 -13.03 -15.46 -2.60
CA ASP A 432 -13.40 -15.82 -1.23
C ASP A 432 -14.84 -15.34 -0.89
N ASP A 433 -15.29 -14.27 -1.55
CA ASP A 433 -16.57 -13.60 -1.30
C ASP A 433 -17.61 -13.88 -2.40
N PHE A 434 -17.18 -14.13 -3.64
CA PHE A 434 -18.04 -14.38 -4.81
C PHE A 434 -17.59 -15.62 -5.57
N ASN A 435 -18.54 -16.46 -5.97
CA ASN A 435 -18.27 -17.61 -6.81
C ASN A 435 -18.33 -17.24 -8.33
N SER A 436 -17.93 -18.19 -9.17
CA SER A 436 -17.86 -18.01 -10.62
C SER A 436 -19.21 -17.83 -11.30
N GLU A 437 -20.28 -18.39 -10.72
CA GLU A 437 -21.65 -18.24 -11.20
C GLU A 437 -22.22 -16.86 -10.85
N GLU A 438 -21.98 -16.38 -9.63
CA GLU A 438 -22.32 -15.01 -9.23
C GLU A 438 -21.63 -13.99 -10.15
N THR A 439 -20.35 -14.20 -10.44
CA THR A 439 -19.60 -13.35 -11.38
C THR A 439 -20.21 -13.36 -12.79
N ARG A 440 -20.67 -14.53 -13.25
CA ARG A 440 -21.37 -14.65 -14.54
C ARG A 440 -22.69 -13.88 -14.54
N ASN A 441 -23.49 -14.02 -13.49
CA ASN A 441 -24.79 -13.34 -13.35
C ASN A 441 -24.63 -11.82 -13.29
N LEU A 442 -23.62 -11.33 -12.56
CA LEU A 442 -23.29 -9.90 -12.51
C LEU A 442 -22.86 -9.37 -13.89
N ARG A 443 -22.10 -10.15 -14.65
CA ARG A 443 -21.73 -9.79 -16.03
C ARG A 443 -22.94 -9.77 -16.97
N GLN A 444 -23.89 -10.68 -16.81
CA GLN A 444 -25.14 -10.67 -17.57
C GLN A 444 -25.99 -9.43 -17.23
N LEU A 445 -26.11 -9.11 -15.94
CA LEU A 445 -26.78 -7.89 -15.49
C LEU A 445 -26.13 -6.65 -16.11
N LEU A 446 -24.80 -6.58 -16.11
CA LEU A 446 -24.04 -5.48 -16.73
C LEU A 446 -24.41 -5.29 -18.20
N ASN A 447 -24.44 -6.37 -18.99
CA ASN A 447 -24.81 -6.31 -20.41
C ASN A 447 -26.23 -5.76 -20.61
N ILE A 448 -27.17 -6.17 -19.75
CA ILE A 448 -28.57 -5.73 -19.82
C ILE A 448 -28.68 -4.24 -19.50
N VAL A 449 -28.14 -3.79 -18.37
CA VAL A 449 -28.27 -2.38 -17.95
C VAL A 449 -27.47 -1.42 -18.85
N ALA A 450 -26.36 -1.89 -19.43
CA ALA A 450 -25.54 -1.10 -20.35
C ALA A 450 -26.08 -1.07 -21.79
N SER A 451 -27.04 -1.94 -22.15
CA SER A 451 -27.57 -2.02 -23.53
C SER A 451 -28.07 -0.68 -24.07
N SER A 452 -28.73 0.11 -23.22
CA SER A 452 -29.19 1.46 -23.58
C SER A 452 -28.03 2.42 -23.86
N THR A 453 -26.92 2.30 -23.12
CA THR A 453 -25.76 3.19 -23.24
C THR A 453 -25.16 3.17 -24.64
N GLY A 454 -25.07 1.98 -25.26
CA GLY A 454 -24.60 1.86 -26.64
C GLY A 454 -25.49 2.60 -27.65
N ASN A 455 -26.80 2.65 -27.40
CA ASN A 455 -27.72 3.39 -28.25
C ASN A 455 -27.56 4.92 -28.06
N TRP A 456 -27.30 5.37 -26.84
CA TRP A 456 -27.22 6.81 -26.49
C TRP A 456 -25.93 7.51 -26.92
N ILE A 457 -24.89 6.76 -27.30
CA ILE A 457 -23.58 7.33 -27.59
C ILE A 457 -23.47 8.05 -28.94
N ASP A 458 -24.22 7.61 -29.96
CA ASP A 458 -24.27 8.29 -31.26
C ASP A 458 -25.47 9.24 -31.30
N PRO A 459 -25.27 10.57 -31.39
CA PRO A 459 -26.38 11.50 -31.43
C PRO A 459 -27.26 11.31 -32.67
N ASN A 460 -26.75 10.74 -33.77
CA ASN A 460 -27.50 10.62 -35.04
C ASN A 460 -28.47 9.44 -35.07
N THR A 461 -28.32 8.46 -34.18
CA THR A 461 -29.19 7.27 -34.13
C THR A 461 -30.50 7.53 -33.38
N HIS A 462 -30.63 8.66 -32.68
CA HIS A 462 -31.82 9.02 -31.90
C HIS A 462 -32.91 9.63 -32.77
N THR A 463 -34.02 8.91 -32.92
CA THR A 463 -35.20 9.40 -33.66
C THR A 463 -36.29 9.99 -32.76
N THR A 464 -36.26 9.71 -31.45
CA THR A 464 -37.29 10.15 -30.48
C THR A 464 -37.05 11.56 -29.95
N ILE A 465 -35.81 12.01 -29.90
CA ILE A 465 -35.45 13.40 -29.62
C ILE A 465 -35.36 14.13 -30.96
N ILE A 466 -36.02 15.27 -31.11
CA ILE A 466 -35.98 16.05 -32.36
C ILE A 466 -34.84 17.08 -32.32
N ASP A 467 -34.50 17.55 -31.12
CA ASP A 467 -33.52 18.62 -30.89
C ASP A 467 -32.06 18.15 -31.03
N PRO A 468 -31.26 18.73 -31.95
CA PRO A 468 -29.87 18.32 -32.17
C PRO A 468 -28.91 18.59 -31.00
N VAL A 469 -29.12 19.63 -30.20
CA VAL A 469 -28.24 19.96 -29.07
C VAL A 469 -28.51 19.05 -27.88
N GLN A 470 -29.78 18.74 -27.63
CA GLN A 470 -30.17 17.76 -26.60
C GLN A 470 -29.60 16.37 -26.88
N LYS A 471 -29.57 15.93 -28.15
CA LYS A 471 -28.92 14.67 -28.56
C LYS A 471 -27.44 14.67 -28.20
N LYS A 472 -26.74 15.74 -28.59
CA LYS A 472 -25.30 15.88 -28.36
C LYS A 472 -24.94 15.84 -26.87
N TYR A 473 -25.65 16.64 -26.07
CA TYR A 473 -25.44 16.68 -24.63
C TYR A 473 -25.70 15.33 -23.97
N ARG A 474 -26.79 14.64 -24.33
CA ARG A 474 -27.07 13.29 -23.84
C ARG A 474 -25.97 12.30 -24.19
N SER A 475 -25.44 12.33 -25.42
CA SER A 475 -24.32 11.45 -25.79
C SER A 475 -23.10 11.66 -24.89
N VAL A 476 -22.76 12.91 -24.55
CA VAL A 476 -21.64 13.22 -23.64
C VAL A 476 -21.92 12.81 -22.20
N ILE A 477 -23.16 12.87 -21.72
CA ILE A 477 -23.55 12.35 -20.39
C ILE A 477 -23.42 10.83 -20.30
N TYR A 478 -23.74 10.11 -21.38
CA TYR A 478 -23.66 8.63 -21.40
C TYR A 478 -22.25 8.12 -21.67
N MET A 479 -21.32 9.02 -22.01
CA MET A 479 -19.94 8.70 -22.27
C MET A 479 -19.24 7.93 -21.14
N PRO A 480 -19.36 8.32 -19.86
CA PRO A 480 -18.76 7.57 -18.75
C PRO A 480 -19.30 6.14 -18.64
N SER A 481 -20.62 5.94 -18.72
CA SER A 481 -21.24 4.60 -18.70
C SER A 481 -20.58 3.66 -19.71
N LEU A 482 -20.38 4.14 -20.94
CA LEU A 482 -19.80 3.33 -22.01
C LEU A 482 -18.33 3.01 -21.73
N ALA A 483 -17.57 4.03 -21.30
CA ALA A 483 -16.16 3.87 -21.00
C ALA A 483 -15.92 2.82 -19.91
N PHE A 484 -16.66 2.89 -18.80
CA PHE A 484 -16.60 1.90 -17.72
C PHE A 484 -17.01 0.49 -18.19
N TYR A 485 -18.11 0.38 -18.94
CA TYR A 485 -18.56 -0.91 -19.49
C TYR A 485 -17.46 -1.55 -20.37
N LEU A 486 -16.86 -0.78 -21.27
CA LEU A 486 -15.87 -1.29 -22.22
C LEU A 486 -14.56 -1.67 -21.53
N ASP A 487 -14.03 -0.80 -20.67
CA ASP A 487 -12.76 -1.04 -19.98
C ASP A 487 -12.86 -2.24 -19.02
N TYR A 488 -13.86 -2.26 -18.14
CA TYR A 488 -14.02 -3.37 -17.19
C TYR A 488 -14.35 -4.70 -17.88
N ASN A 489 -15.15 -4.72 -18.96
CA ASN A 489 -15.35 -5.97 -19.71
C ASN A 489 -14.05 -6.45 -20.35
N LYS A 490 -13.29 -5.55 -21.00
CA LYS A 490 -12.00 -5.90 -21.59
C LYS A 490 -11.04 -6.44 -20.51
N ALA A 491 -11.00 -5.81 -19.34
CA ALA A 491 -10.18 -6.25 -18.23
C ALA A 491 -10.61 -7.61 -17.67
N MET A 492 -11.92 -7.87 -17.55
CA MET A 492 -12.46 -9.18 -17.17
C MET A 492 -12.12 -10.28 -18.18
N ASP A 493 -12.21 -9.98 -19.48
CA ASP A 493 -11.88 -10.92 -20.57
C ASP A 493 -10.38 -11.24 -20.61
N ASN A 494 -9.54 -10.23 -20.40
CA ASN A 494 -8.09 -10.38 -20.42
C ASN A 494 -7.51 -10.83 -19.07
N ASN A 495 -8.33 -10.91 -18.02
CA ASN A 495 -7.89 -11.19 -16.66
C ASN A 495 -6.85 -10.19 -16.11
N THR A 496 -7.00 -8.91 -16.44
CA THR A 496 -6.07 -7.85 -16.04
C THR A 496 -6.70 -6.90 -15.01
N LYS A 497 -5.88 -6.27 -14.18
CA LYS A 497 -6.35 -5.18 -13.31
C LYS A 497 -6.46 -3.86 -14.10
N VAL A 498 -7.56 -3.12 -13.94
CA VAL A 498 -7.77 -1.81 -14.61
C VAL A 498 -6.83 -0.74 -14.03
N PHE A 499 -6.83 -0.65 -12.70
CA PHE A 499 -5.86 0.08 -11.91
C PHE A 499 -5.13 -0.92 -11.00
N GLU A 500 -3.84 -1.10 -11.25
CA GLU A 500 -2.97 -1.81 -10.33
C GLU A 500 -2.44 -0.76 -9.35
N VAL A 501 -2.94 -0.78 -8.12
CA VAL A 501 -2.31 -0.03 -7.05
C VAL A 501 -0.99 -0.75 -6.77
N ASP A 502 0.13 -0.04 -6.90
CA ASP A 502 1.40 -0.45 -6.32
C ASP A 502 1.25 -0.42 -4.79
N ASN A 503 0.48 -1.35 -4.22
CA ASN A 503 0.42 -1.61 -2.78
C ASN A 503 1.72 -2.32 -2.35
N THR A 504 2.86 -1.75 -2.69
CA THR A 504 4.21 -2.25 -2.39
C THR A 504 4.54 -2.20 -0.90
N ASN A 505 3.63 -1.71 -0.06
CA ASN A 505 3.86 -1.54 1.38
C ASN A 505 3.32 -2.69 2.24
N PHE A 506 2.61 -3.65 1.64
CA PHE A 506 2.17 -4.86 2.33
C PHE A 506 2.81 -6.08 1.67
N PHE A 507 3.59 -6.85 2.43
CA PHE A 507 4.13 -8.10 1.94
C PHE A 507 3.23 -9.26 2.36
N ASP A 508 2.86 -10.09 1.37
CA ASP A 508 2.25 -11.39 1.62
C ASP A 508 3.38 -12.39 1.83
N SER A 509 3.48 -12.97 3.02
CA SER A 509 4.54 -13.93 3.35
C SER A 509 4.52 -15.20 2.48
N GLU A 510 3.39 -15.54 1.84
CA GLU A 510 3.34 -16.65 0.88
C GLU A 510 3.80 -16.22 -0.53
N LYS A 511 3.93 -14.91 -0.77
CA LYS A 511 4.29 -14.32 -2.06
C LYS A 511 5.58 -13.52 -1.98
N THR A 512 6.44 -13.82 -1.01
CA THR A 512 7.75 -13.17 -0.87
C THR A 512 8.88 -14.17 -0.67
N SER A 513 10.09 -13.82 -1.12
CA SER A 513 11.29 -14.61 -0.84
C SER A 513 11.72 -14.48 0.63
N LYS A 514 12.77 -15.22 1.00
CA LYS A 514 13.65 -14.85 2.12
C LYS A 514 14.25 -13.45 1.84
N PRO A 515 14.34 -12.57 2.87
CA PRO A 515 15.00 -11.28 2.74
C PRO A 515 16.51 -11.42 2.81
N VAL A 516 17.23 -10.44 2.26
CA VAL A 516 18.68 -10.27 2.38
C VAL A 516 19.00 -8.84 2.81
N SER A 517 20.10 -8.64 3.54
CA SER A 517 20.59 -7.30 3.87
C SER A 517 21.76 -6.94 2.97
N LEU A 518 21.86 -5.67 2.62
CA LEU A 518 22.78 -5.16 1.62
C LEU A 518 23.05 -3.67 1.88
N ASP A 519 24.17 -3.18 1.37
CA ASP A 519 24.45 -1.74 1.19
C ASP A 519 24.05 -1.34 -0.23
N PHE A 520 22.80 -0.91 -0.39
CA PHE A 520 22.23 -0.59 -1.69
C PHE A 520 22.55 0.84 -2.13
N ASP A 521 22.73 1.77 -1.19
CA ASP A 521 22.97 3.18 -1.49
C ASP A 521 24.44 3.61 -1.37
N HIS A 522 25.32 2.68 -1.02
CA HIS A 522 26.77 2.84 -0.88
C HIS A 522 27.14 3.88 0.18
N ASP A 523 26.45 3.88 1.31
CA ASP A 523 26.83 4.68 2.47
C ASP A 523 27.84 3.96 3.39
N GLY A 524 28.20 2.71 3.05
CA GLY A 524 29.11 1.85 3.80
C GLY A 524 28.43 1.11 4.95
N VAL A 525 27.11 1.16 5.04
CA VAL A 525 26.30 0.50 6.06
C VAL A 525 25.27 -0.39 5.37
N ARG A 526 25.19 -1.64 5.79
CA ARG A 526 24.12 -2.55 5.35
C ARG A 526 22.81 -2.22 6.07
N ASP A 527 22.21 -1.08 5.76
CA ASP A 527 20.98 -0.57 6.39
C ASP A 527 19.70 -0.86 5.58
N GLU A 528 19.87 -1.45 4.39
CA GLU A 528 18.75 -1.90 3.57
C GLU A 528 18.47 -3.40 3.67
N VAL A 529 17.21 -3.72 3.39
CA VAL A 529 16.72 -5.09 3.25
C VAL A 529 16.02 -5.24 1.90
N ALA A 530 16.46 -6.21 1.10
CA ALA A 530 15.83 -6.56 -0.16
C ALA A 530 15.03 -7.86 -0.06
N TYR A 531 13.93 -7.93 -0.81
CA TYR A 531 13.14 -9.15 -0.98
C TYR A 531 12.40 -9.16 -2.32
N PHE A 532 12.21 -10.34 -2.89
CA PHE A 532 11.34 -10.52 -4.03
C PHE A 532 9.89 -10.69 -3.57
N SER A 533 8.94 -10.18 -4.36
CA SER A 533 7.51 -10.37 -4.18
C SER A 533 6.80 -10.71 -5.49
N THR A 534 5.66 -11.39 -5.46
CA THR A 534 4.86 -11.68 -6.66
C THR A 534 3.42 -11.17 -6.60
N ASN A 535 2.90 -10.71 -7.73
CA ASN A 535 1.49 -10.39 -7.96
C ASN A 535 1.05 -10.96 -9.32
N GLY A 536 0.37 -12.09 -9.31
CA GLY A 536 0.00 -12.81 -10.53
C GLY A 536 1.22 -13.46 -11.18
N ASP A 537 1.51 -13.10 -12.43
CA ASP A 537 2.65 -13.56 -13.22
C ASP A 537 3.88 -12.64 -13.13
N LYS A 538 3.75 -11.52 -12.41
CA LYS A 538 4.83 -10.57 -12.18
C LYS A 538 5.59 -10.88 -10.90
N THR A 539 6.90 -10.72 -10.96
CA THR A 539 7.82 -10.74 -9.82
C THR A 539 8.50 -9.38 -9.73
N PHE A 540 8.62 -8.86 -8.52
CA PHE A 540 9.24 -7.58 -8.20
C PHE A 540 10.38 -7.82 -7.23
N LEU A 541 11.46 -7.07 -7.35
CA LEU A 541 12.47 -6.91 -6.31
C LEU A 541 12.21 -5.59 -5.61
N ASN A 542 12.07 -5.63 -4.29
CA ASN A 542 11.85 -4.46 -3.46
C ASN A 542 13.02 -4.27 -2.52
N VAL A 543 13.37 -3.02 -2.27
CA VAL A 543 14.37 -2.61 -1.27
C VAL A 543 13.68 -1.72 -0.25
N ALA A 544 13.77 -2.10 1.03
CA ALA A 544 13.30 -1.32 2.16
C ALA A 544 14.52 -0.71 2.87
N LYS A 545 14.53 0.62 3.00
CA LYS A 545 15.55 1.36 3.77
C LYS A 545 15.09 1.57 5.20
N MET A 546 15.99 1.34 6.15
CA MET A 546 15.70 1.42 7.59
C MET A 546 16.27 2.71 8.17
N ALA A 547 15.46 3.47 8.90
CA ALA A 547 15.91 4.66 9.60
C ALA A 547 16.57 4.29 10.94
N SER A 548 17.37 5.22 11.49
CA SER A 548 18.09 5.08 12.77
C SER A 548 17.24 4.64 13.99
N ASP A 549 15.93 4.89 13.95
CA ASP A 549 15.00 4.51 15.00
C ASP A 549 14.39 3.09 14.83
N GLY A 550 14.70 2.42 13.72
CA GLY A 550 14.19 1.11 13.33
C GLY A 550 12.88 1.16 12.54
N SER A 551 12.42 2.35 12.13
CA SER A 551 11.31 2.50 11.17
C SER A 551 11.79 2.25 9.74
N ILE A 552 10.88 1.88 8.82
CA ILE A 552 11.19 1.85 7.38
C ILE A 552 11.03 3.26 6.86
N SER A 553 12.10 3.88 6.37
CA SER A 553 12.03 5.22 5.77
C SER A 553 11.39 5.21 4.38
N SER A 554 11.58 4.13 3.63
CA SER A 554 11.04 3.96 2.28
C SER A 554 11.08 2.52 1.83
N VAL A 555 10.12 2.10 1.00
CA VAL A 555 10.19 0.86 0.21
C VAL A 555 10.13 1.26 -1.26
N LYS A 556 11.07 0.75 -2.05
CA LYS A 556 11.15 1.01 -3.49
C LYS A 556 11.13 -0.31 -4.26
N SER A 557 10.25 -0.42 -5.26
CA SER A 557 10.40 -1.46 -6.27
C SER A 557 11.52 -1.06 -7.22
N VAL A 558 12.58 -1.87 -7.27
CA VAL A 558 13.85 -1.56 -7.95
C VAL A 558 14.09 -2.45 -9.17
N TRP A 559 13.32 -3.53 -9.32
CA TRP A 559 13.28 -4.36 -10.51
C TRP A 559 11.95 -5.10 -10.63
N LYS A 560 11.52 -5.45 -11.85
CA LYS A 560 10.32 -6.27 -12.11
C LYS A 560 10.45 -7.09 -13.38
N SER A 561 9.78 -8.24 -13.42
CA SER A 561 9.67 -9.09 -14.60
C SER A 561 8.36 -9.86 -14.64
N THR A 562 7.94 -10.25 -15.84
CA THR A 562 6.85 -11.21 -16.07
C THR A 562 7.46 -12.56 -16.46
N GLY A 563 6.98 -13.66 -15.89
CA GLY A 563 7.46 -15.01 -16.25
C GLY A 563 8.77 -15.42 -15.56
N TYR A 564 9.13 -14.75 -14.47
CA TYR A 564 10.23 -15.13 -13.57
C TYR A 564 9.68 -15.49 -12.19
N PRO A 565 9.04 -16.66 -12.04
CA PRO A 565 8.16 -16.89 -10.91
C PRO A 565 8.94 -17.28 -9.63
N LEU A 566 8.43 -16.81 -8.49
CA LEU A 566 9.16 -16.79 -7.22
C LEU A 566 9.48 -18.19 -6.68
N GLU A 567 8.66 -19.19 -7.00
CA GLU A 567 8.81 -20.59 -6.58
C GLU A 567 10.11 -21.23 -7.09
N LEU A 568 10.74 -20.67 -8.12
CA LEU A 568 11.99 -21.20 -8.65
C LEU A 568 13.16 -20.99 -7.68
N PHE A 569 13.08 -20.02 -6.75
CA PHE A 569 14.23 -19.62 -5.92
C PHE A 569 13.91 -19.01 -4.55
N SER A 570 12.65 -18.95 -4.09
CA SER A 570 12.22 -18.17 -2.91
C SER A 570 13.08 -18.30 -1.64
N ASP A 571 13.72 -19.46 -1.43
CA ASP A 571 14.51 -19.79 -0.24
C ASP A 571 16.03 -19.85 -0.52
N ARG A 572 16.44 -19.65 -1.78
CA ARG A 572 17.83 -19.72 -2.29
C ARG A 572 18.27 -18.38 -2.83
N ILE A 573 18.41 -17.43 -1.90
CA ILE A 573 18.76 -16.04 -2.16
C ILE A 573 19.80 -15.58 -1.15
N VAL A 574 20.80 -14.86 -1.65
CA VAL A 574 21.92 -14.32 -0.88
C VAL A 574 22.32 -12.95 -1.46
N SER A 575 22.98 -12.12 -0.66
CA SER A 575 23.54 -10.83 -1.06
C SER A 575 25.06 -10.81 -0.90
N GLY A 576 25.74 -9.95 -1.64
CA GLY A 576 27.18 -9.73 -1.57
C GLY A 576 27.68 -9.00 -2.81
N ASP A 577 28.93 -8.54 -2.78
CA ASP A 577 29.59 -7.92 -3.93
C ASP A 577 30.08 -9.02 -4.88
N PHE A 578 29.22 -9.46 -5.81
CA PHE A 578 29.55 -10.56 -6.73
C PHE A 578 30.29 -10.06 -7.97
N ASP A 579 30.10 -8.79 -8.35
CA ASP A 579 30.72 -8.19 -9.53
C ASP A 579 32.02 -7.41 -9.22
N SER A 580 32.41 -7.33 -7.94
CA SER A 580 33.63 -6.70 -7.43
C SER A 580 33.70 -5.20 -7.75
N ASP A 581 32.55 -4.52 -7.84
CA ASP A 581 32.55 -3.07 -8.01
C ASP A 581 32.98 -2.34 -6.74
N GLY A 582 32.83 -2.95 -5.56
CA GLY A 582 33.15 -2.38 -4.26
C GLY A 582 32.24 -1.21 -3.86
N TYR A 583 31.14 -1.00 -4.59
CA TYR A 583 30.17 0.06 -4.36
C TYR A 583 28.84 -0.51 -3.87
N PHE A 584 28.18 -1.34 -4.67
CA PHE A 584 26.80 -1.76 -4.38
C PHE A 584 26.74 -3.25 -4.17
N ASP A 585 26.13 -3.68 -3.08
CA ASP A 585 25.88 -5.10 -2.86
C ASP A 585 24.88 -5.64 -3.90
N ASP A 586 25.19 -6.80 -4.47
CA ASP A 586 24.38 -7.52 -5.45
C ASP A 586 23.47 -8.56 -4.77
N ILE A 587 22.59 -9.17 -5.56
CA ILE A 587 21.74 -10.28 -5.11
C ILE A 587 21.89 -11.47 -6.05
N ALA A 588 22.22 -12.64 -5.52
CA ALA A 588 22.28 -13.89 -6.27
C ALA A 588 21.14 -14.84 -5.86
N VAL A 589 20.50 -15.48 -6.85
CA VAL A 589 19.44 -16.47 -6.66
C VAL A 589 19.75 -17.76 -7.40
N MET A 590 19.50 -18.91 -6.77
CA MET A 590 19.64 -20.24 -7.41
C MET A 590 18.27 -20.79 -7.82
N CYS A 591 18.05 -20.84 -9.13
CA CYS A 591 16.77 -21.21 -9.74
C CYS A 591 16.71 -22.69 -10.15
N ASP A 592 15.61 -23.34 -9.81
CA ASP A 592 15.23 -24.68 -10.28
C ASP A 592 14.38 -24.55 -11.56
N TYR A 593 14.95 -24.85 -12.72
CA TYR A 593 14.22 -24.81 -14.00
C TYR A 593 13.50 -26.12 -14.33
N GLY A 594 13.55 -27.11 -13.43
CA GLY A 594 13.03 -28.45 -13.69
C GLY A 594 13.93 -29.25 -14.64
N GLY A 595 13.61 -30.53 -14.85
CA GLY A 595 14.37 -31.40 -15.76
C GLY A 595 15.84 -31.62 -15.37
N GLY A 596 16.23 -31.23 -14.14
CA GLY A 596 17.61 -31.27 -13.66
C GLY A 596 18.47 -30.09 -14.11
N GLU A 597 17.87 -29.01 -14.60
CA GLU A 597 18.56 -27.77 -14.90
C GLU A 597 18.55 -26.83 -13.68
N THR A 598 19.74 -26.40 -13.24
CA THR A 598 19.90 -25.35 -12.23
C THR A 598 20.69 -24.19 -12.79
N ARG A 599 20.27 -22.97 -12.47
CA ARG A 599 21.00 -21.74 -12.83
C ARG A 599 21.19 -20.85 -11.61
N ILE A 600 22.29 -20.08 -11.57
CA ILE A 600 22.48 -18.99 -10.63
C ILE A 600 22.38 -17.68 -11.41
N HIS A 601 21.44 -16.84 -10.99
CA HIS A 601 21.18 -15.52 -11.55
C HIS A 601 21.66 -14.44 -10.60
N VAL A 602 22.17 -13.34 -11.14
CA VAL A 602 22.63 -12.19 -10.35
C VAL A 602 21.90 -10.93 -10.78
N PHE A 603 21.46 -10.18 -9.78
CA PHE A 603 20.89 -8.86 -9.90
C PHE A 603 21.94 -7.90 -9.37
N GLU A 604 22.51 -7.12 -10.29
CA GLU A 604 23.64 -6.23 -9.98
C GLU A 604 23.11 -4.90 -9.41
N GLY A 605 23.66 -4.48 -8.28
CA GLY A 605 23.33 -3.21 -7.63
C GLY A 605 23.80 -2.02 -8.47
N THR A 606 23.06 -0.91 -8.45
CA THR A 606 23.47 0.32 -9.17
C THR A 606 23.31 1.60 -8.36
N GLY A 607 22.99 1.48 -7.06
CA GLY A 607 22.64 2.62 -6.21
C GLY A 607 21.20 3.12 -6.34
N SER A 608 20.50 2.71 -7.40
CA SER A 608 19.14 3.20 -7.66
C SER A 608 18.17 2.15 -8.17
N GLU A 609 18.67 1.15 -8.90
CA GLU A 609 17.92 0.00 -9.41
C GLU A 609 18.80 -1.26 -9.39
N PHE A 610 18.25 -2.40 -9.84
CA PHE A 610 19.01 -3.62 -10.08
C PHE A 610 19.02 -4.01 -11.56
N ILE A 611 20.17 -4.44 -12.06
CA ILE A 611 20.33 -4.94 -13.42
C ILE A 611 20.29 -6.48 -13.39
N TYR A 612 19.34 -7.09 -14.09
CA TYR A 612 19.30 -8.54 -14.25
C TYR A 612 20.39 -9.01 -15.23
N SER A 613 21.49 -9.49 -14.67
CA SER A 613 22.74 -9.72 -15.37
C SER A 613 22.79 -11.08 -16.06
N ASN A 614 23.32 -11.12 -17.30
CA ASN A 614 23.35 -12.30 -18.18
C ASN A 614 21.99 -12.99 -18.43
N GLN A 615 20.89 -12.36 -18.00
CA GLN A 615 19.50 -12.73 -18.22
C GLN A 615 19.28 -14.25 -18.14
N ASP A 616 18.58 -14.84 -19.12
CA ASP A 616 18.26 -16.27 -19.12
C ASP A 616 19.48 -17.18 -18.99
N GLN A 617 20.69 -16.75 -19.39
CA GLN A 617 21.87 -17.61 -19.25
C GLN A 617 22.32 -17.77 -17.80
N GLY A 618 22.05 -16.78 -16.95
CA GLY A 618 22.60 -16.69 -15.60
C GLY A 618 24.12 -16.53 -15.61
N TRP A 619 24.67 -16.35 -14.42
CA TRP A 619 26.12 -16.35 -14.18
C TRP A 619 26.70 -17.76 -14.07
N TRP A 620 25.85 -18.74 -13.83
CA TRP A 620 26.19 -20.15 -13.89
C TRP A 620 24.96 -20.99 -14.25
N LYS A 621 25.19 -22.09 -14.97
CA LYS A 621 24.15 -23.06 -15.34
C LYS A 621 24.74 -24.46 -15.48
N GLU A 622 23.98 -25.48 -15.11
CA GLU A 622 24.38 -26.87 -15.29
C GLU A 622 23.18 -27.80 -15.46
N MET A 623 23.37 -28.83 -16.29
CA MET A 623 22.41 -29.92 -16.46
C MET A 623 22.82 -31.12 -15.59
N GLY A 624 21.88 -31.66 -14.83
CA GLY A 624 22.12 -32.75 -13.88
C GLY A 624 22.55 -32.27 -12.48
N TYR A 625 22.54 -30.96 -12.24
CA TYR A 625 22.62 -30.37 -10.91
C TYR A 625 21.21 -29.96 -10.47
N TYR A 626 20.77 -30.41 -9.29
CA TYR A 626 19.38 -30.25 -8.88
C TYR A 626 19.27 -29.30 -7.68
N ALA A 627 18.69 -28.12 -7.89
CA ALA A 627 18.52 -27.09 -6.86
C ALA A 627 17.71 -27.56 -5.63
N ASN A 628 16.77 -28.50 -5.82
CA ASN A 628 16.03 -29.09 -4.70
C ASN A 628 16.92 -29.92 -3.74
N LEU A 629 18.11 -30.37 -4.17
CA LEU A 629 19.10 -31.04 -3.32
C LEU A 629 19.94 -30.04 -2.51
N VAL A 630 19.87 -28.75 -2.81
CA VAL A 630 20.39 -27.65 -1.99
C VAL A 630 19.36 -27.26 -0.93
N GLY A 631 18.08 -27.09 -1.29
CA GLY A 631 17.04 -26.64 -0.35
C GLY A 631 17.23 -25.17 0.04
N ASP A 632 17.19 -24.85 1.34
CA ASP A 632 17.43 -23.52 1.93
C ASP A 632 18.86 -23.35 2.47
N ARG A 633 19.79 -24.20 2.00
CA ARG A 633 21.18 -24.29 2.50
C ARG A 633 22.16 -23.59 1.57
N MET A 634 21.97 -22.29 1.40
CA MET A 634 22.78 -21.40 0.55
C MET A 634 23.19 -20.15 1.35
N VAL A 635 24.47 -19.79 1.28
CA VAL A 635 25.08 -18.59 1.89
C VAL A 635 26.09 -17.95 0.94
N SER A 636 26.37 -16.68 1.16
CA SER A 636 27.44 -15.93 0.50
C SER A 636 28.52 -15.53 1.50
N GLY A 637 29.71 -15.26 0.99
CA GLY A 637 30.86 -14.79 1.78
C GLY A 637 32.14 -14.80 0.95
N ASP A 638 33.19 -14.16 1.44
CA ASP A 638 34.54 -14.26 0.86
C ASP A 638 35.18 -15.58 1.31
N PHE A 639 34.82 -16.70 0.66
CA PHE A 639 35.30 -18.02 1.06
C PHE A 639 36.70 -18.31 0.50
N ASP A 640 37.11 -17.71 -0.61
CA ASP A 640 38.44 -17.88 -1.17
C ASP A 640 39.49 -16.88 -0.63
N GLY A 641 39.05 -15.81 0.02
CA GLY A 641 39.87 -14.75 0.61
C GLY A 641 40.52 -13.84 -0.42
N ASP A 642 39.92 -13.69 -1.60
CA ASP A 642 40.43 -12.80 -2.63
C ASP A 642 40.14 -11.32 -2.30
N GLY A 643 39.16 -11.06 -1.43
CA GLY A 643 38.73 -9.73 -1.00
C GLY A 643 38.13 -8.86 -2.12
N ASN A 644 37.84 -9.45 -3.28
CA ASN A 644 37.33 -8.76 -4.47
C ASN A 644 35.91 -9.22 -4.77
N HIS A 645 35.64 -10.53 -4.81
CA HIS A 645 34.32 -11.06 -5.12
C HIS A 645 33.82 -11.89 -3.96
N ASN A 646 32.55 -11.71 -3.60
CA ASN A 646 31.89 -12.70 -2.78
C ASN A 646 31.62 -13.98 -3.58
N ASP A 647 31.66 -15.09 -2.87
CA ASP A 647 31.39 -16.41 -3.38
C ASP A 647 30.00 -16.88 -2.91
N VAL A 648 29.49 -17.93 -3.54
CA VAL A 648 28.29 -18.65 -3.07
C VAL A 648 28.68 -20.06 -2.63
N ALA A 649 28.30 -20.45 -1.42
CA ALA A 649 28.46 -21.81 -0.92
C ALA A 649 27.11 -22.49 -0.65
N VAL A 650 27.03 -23.78 -1.00
CA VAL A 650 25.82 -24.60 -0.80
C VAL A 650 26.14 -25.97 -0.23
N PHE A 651 25.23 -26.48 0.60
CA PHE A 651 25.27 -27.87 1.06
C PHE A 651 24.42 -28.74 0.13
N TYR A 652 25.08 -29.53 -0.71
CA TYR A 652 24.42 -30.38 -1.69
C TYR A 652 24.29 -31.81 -1.17
N ARG A 653 23.06 -32.33 -1.22
CA ARG A 653 22.74 -33.71 -0.82
C ARG A 653 22.97 -34.68 -1.98
N TYR A 654 23.91 -35.61 -1.83
CA TYR A 654 24.14 -36.68 -2.80
C TYR A 654 23.37 -37.97 -2.47
N ASP A 655 23.31 -38.32 -1.19
CA ASP A 655 22.48 -39.41 -0.67
C ASP A 655 22.01 -39.07 0.76
N SER A 656 21.38 -40.00 1.48
CA SER A 656 20.84 -39.73 2.82
C SER A 656 21.90 -39.34 3.86
N ASN A 657 23.16 -39.72 3.67
CA ASN A 657 24.27 -39.44 4.59
C ASN A 657 25.49 -38.79 3.92
N LYS A 658 25.43 -38.56 2.60
CA LYS A 658 26.49 -37.94 1.83
C LYS A 658 26.15 -36.50 1.51
N THR A 659 26.99 -35.63 2.05
CA THR A 659 26.93 -34.18 1.85
C THR A 659 28.24 -33.70 1.27
N ILE A 660 28.15 -32.79 0.30
CA ILE A 660 29.29 -32.05 -0.21
C ILE A 660 28.97 -30.55 -0.13
N ILE A 661 29.94 -29.75 0.31
CA ILE A 661 29.87 -28.29 0.25
C ILE A 661 30.47 -27.85 -1.08
N HIS A 662 29.64 -27.28 -1.95
CA HIS A 662 30.06 -26.74 -3.23
C HIS A 662 30.24 -25.24 -3.10
N VAL A 663 31.30 -24.72 -3.72
CA VAL A 663 31.58 -23.28 -3.80
C VAL A 663 31.57 -22.86 -5.26
N PHE A 664 30.82 -21.80 -5.52
CA PHE A 664 30.69 -21.11 -6.79
C PHE A 664 31.44 -19.80 -6.65
N GLN A 665 32.66 -19.79 -7.17
CA GLN A 665 33.60 -18.68 -6.97
C GLN A 665 33.22 -17.51 -7.87
N GLY A 666 33.10 -16.30 -7.32
CA GLY A 666 32.89 -15.07 -8.10
C GLY A 666 34.06 -14.84 -9.06
N GLN A 667 33.80 -14.32 -10.27
CA GLN A 667 34.85 -14.08 -11.28
C GLN A 667 34.66 -12.71 -11.93
N ALA A 668 35.78 -12.06 -12.25
CA ALA A 668 35.82 -10.74 -12.89
C ALA A 668 35.08 -10.65 -14.25
N ASN A 669 34.77 -11.78 -14.89
CA ASN A 669 33.99 -11.81 -16.12
C ASN A 669 32.47 -11.96 -15.87
N LYS A 670 31.98 -11.59 -14.68
CA LYS A 670 30.55 -11.63 -14.30
C LYS A 670 29.97 -13.03 -14.48
N SER A 671 30.65 -14.01 -13.90
CA SER A 671 30.25 -15.42 -13.91
C SER A 671 30.67 -16.12 -12.63
N PHE A 672 30.05 -17.26 -12.31
CA PHE A 672 30.54 -18.11 -11.23
C PHE A 672 31.31 -19.32 -11.77
N LYS A 673 32.46 -19.59 -11.16
CA LYS A 673 33.25 -20.80 -11.41
C LYS A 673 32.94 -21.85 -10.35
N HIS A 674 32.30 -22.94 -10.76
CA HIS A 674 32.11 -24.11 -9.91
C HIS A 674 33.43 -24.88 -9.77
N LEU A 675 34.01 -24.91 -8.56
CA LEU A 675 35.44 -25.21 -8.42
C LEU A 675 35.83 -26.69 -8.51
N THR A 676 35.03 -27.63 -7.97
CA THR A 676 35.38 -29.07 -8.04
C THR A 676 34.15 -29.96 -7.82
N ALA A 677 34.14 -31.14 -8.48
CA ALA A 677 33.11 -32.16 -8.26
C ALA A 677 33.17 -32.82 -6.85
N ASN A 678 34.28 -32.68 -6.14
CA ASN A 678 34.45 -33.14 -4.76
C ASN A 678 34.10 -32.04 -3.74
N GLY A 679 33.69 -30.86 -4.21
CA GLY A 679 33.46 -29.67 -3.41
C GLY A 679 34.71 -29.21 -2.65
N TRP A 680 34.48 -28.35 -1.66
CA TRP A 680 35.49 -27.89 -0.71
C TRP A 680 35.46 -28.65 0.60
N TRP A 681 34.39 -29.42 0.82
CA TRP A 681 34.29 -30.39 1.90
C TRP A 681 33.30 -31.48 1.49
N GLN A 682 33.57 -32.71 1.93
CA GLN A 682 32.67 -33.84 1.71
C GLN A 682 32.67 -34.78 2.92
N SER A 683 31.54 -35.42 3.16
CA SER A 683 31.41 -36.50 4.11
C SER A 683 30.38 -37.50 3.64
N ASN A 684 30.63 -38.79 3.87
CA ASN A 684 29.69 -39.87 3.60
C ASN A 684 28.86 -40.26 4.83
N ASN A 685 29.07 -39.59 5.96
CA ASN A 685 28.40 -39.86 7.25
C ASN A 685 27.76 -38.59 7.84
N TYR A 686 27.54 -37.57 7.01
CA TYR A 686 26.93 -36.31 7.42
C TYR A 686 25.67 -36.10 6.61
N SER A 687 24.51 -36.28 7.23
CA SER A 687 23.24 -36.05 6.57
C SER A 687 22.91 -34.55 6.55
N THR A 688 22.56 -34.00 5.38
CA THR A 688 22.01 -32.64 5.31
C THR A 688 20.60 -32.54 5.90
N ASP A 689 19.89 -33.67 6.07
CA ASP A 689 18.55 -33.71 6.69
C ASP A 689 18.61 -33.43 8.20
N ASN A 690 19.81 -33.49 8.79
CA ASN A 690 20.06 -33.13 10.18
C ASN A 690 20.45 -31.65 10.34
N ILE A 691 20.59 -30.86 9.27
CA ILE A 691 20.82 -29.41 9.38
C ILE A 691 19.50 -28.74 9.77
N ILE A 692 19.52 -28.01 10.90
CA ILE A 692 18.34 -27.42 11.53
C ILE A 692 18.05 -26.06 10.88
N GLY A 693 17.51 -26.09 9.65
CA GLY A 693 17.07 -24.90 8.92
C GLY A 693 18.17 -24.16 8.14
N ASN A 694 17.99 -22.84 7.99
CA ASN A 694 18.89 -21.99 7.22
C ASN A 694 20.31 -21.97 7.82
N ILE A 695 21.31 -22.04 6.94
CA ILE A 695 22.72 -21.95 7.31
C ILE A 695 23.17 -20.48 7.32
N VAL A 696 24.27 -20.18 8.02
CA VAL A 696 24.79 -18.82 8.17
C VAL A 696 26.30 -18.78 7.89
N SER A 697 26.78 -17.64 7.39
CA SER A 697 28.20 -17.35 7.15
C SER A 697 28.66 -16.16 7.97
N GLY A 698 29.97 -16.05 8.18
CA GLY A 698 30.58 -14.93 8.87
C GLY A 698 32.02 -15.22 9.30
N ASN A 699 32.71 -14.19 9.78
CA ASN A 699 34.08 -14.26 10.30
C ASN A 699 34.07 -14.76 11.76
N PHE A 700 33.73 -16.03 11.96
CA PHE A 700 33.61 -16.64 13.29
C PHE A 700 34.97 -16.88 13.95
N ASP A 701 35.99 -17.23 13.16
CA ASP A 701 37.35 -17.52 13.63
C ASP A 701 38.24 -16.28 13.85
N ASN A 702 37.77 -15.11 13.39
CA ASN A 702 38.46 -13.82 13.41
C ASN A 702 39.75 -13.75 12.58
N ASN A 703 39.89 -14.58 11.56
CA ASN A 703 41.04 -14.48 10.66
C ASN A 703 40.97 -13.21 9.79
N GLY A 704 39.77 -12.65 9.59
CA GLY A 704 39.51 -11.41 8.85
C GLY A 704 39.88 -11.46 7.37
N ILE A 705 40.11 -12.66 6.83
CA ILE A 705 40.50 -12.94 5.45
C ILE A 705 39.47 -13.84 4.77
N HIS A 706 38.89 -14.78 5.50
CA HIS A 706 37.94 -15.75 4.97
C HIS A 706 36.69 -15.79 5.82
N ASP A 707 35.54 -15.86 5.17
CA ASP A 707 34.30 -16.21 5.85
C ASP A 707 34.24 -17.72 6.14
N ASP A 708 33.63 -18.04 7.26
CA ASP A 708 33.33 -19.40 7.70
C ASP A 708 31.84 -19.71 7.49
N ILE A 709 31.48 -21.00 7.55
CA ILE A 709 30.07 -21.40 7.53
C ILE A 709 29.72 -22.11 8.85
N ALA A 710 28.64 -21.68 9.50
CA ALA A 710 28.11 -22.33 10.70
C ALA A 710 26.72 -22.92 10.44
N VAL A 711 26.51 -24.13 10.97
CA VAL A 711 25.23 -24.84 10.89
C VAL A 711 24.85 -25.41 12.26
N PHE A 712 23.58 -25.28 12.62
CA PHE A 712 23.00 -26.04 13.73
C PHE A 712 22.68 -27.44 13.24
N TYR A 713 23.20 -28.45 13.93
CA TYR A 713 23.10 -29.85 13.55
C TYR A 713 22.38 -30.67 14.61
N LYS A 714 21.41 -31.46 14.16
CA LYS A 714 20.65 -32.40 14.97
C LYS A 714 21.48 -33.66 15.24
N ASN A 715 21.69 -33.94 16.51
CA ASN A 715 22.26 -35.19 17.03
C ASN A 715 21.13 -36.14 17.51
N SER A 716 21.49 -37.26 18.14
CA SER A 716 20.51 -38.17 18.77
C SER A 716 19.75 -37.49 19.90
N ASP A 717 18.52 -37.94 20.18
CA ASP A 717 17.70 -37.52 21.34
C ASP A 717 17.42 -36.01 21.44
N GLU A 718 17.12 -35.33 20.32
CA GLU A 718 16.89 -33.86 20.23
C GLU A 718 18.11 -32.99 20.60
N ALA A 719 19.29 -33.58 20.82
CA ALA A 719 20.51 -32.82 21.08
C ALA A 719 20.91 -31.96 19.86
N THR A 720 21.49 -30.79 20.14
CA THR A 720 21.94 -29.84 19.12
C THR A 720 23.44 -29.59 19.25
N ALA A 721 24.14 -29.58 18.13
CA ALA A 721 25.49 -29.06 18.02
C ALA A 721 25.56 -27.87 17.06
N VAL A 722 26.56 -27.00 17.23
CA VAL A 722 26.95 -26.03 16.20
C VAL A 722 28.23 -26.53 15.55
N HIS A 723 28.12 -26.82 14.27
CA HIS A 723 29.24 -27.22 13.42
C HIS A 723 29.70 -26.02 12.62
N VAL A 724 31.02 -25.81 12.58
CA VAL A 724 31.66 -24.75 11.81
C VAL A 724 32.57 -25.39 10.77
N PHE A 725 32.52 -24.84 9.57
CA PHE A 725 33.34 -25.23 8.43
C PHE A 725 34.31 -24.09 8.19
N GLU A 726 35.44 -24.18 8.89
CA GLU A 726 36.49 -23.16 8.88
C GLU A 726 37.27 -23.23 7.58
N ARG A 727 37.65 -22.09 7.04
CA ARG A 727 38.44 -22.07 5.81
C ARG A 727 39.92 -22.39 6.05
N VAL A 728 40.45 -23.42 5.37
CA VAL A 728 41.89 -23.75 5.39
C VAL A 728 42.42 -24.10 3.99
N GLY A 729 43.33 -23.30 3.43
CA GLY A 729 44.01 -23.62 2.17
C GLY A 729 43.12 -23.43 0.94
N SER A 730 42.59 -24.49 0.32
CA SER A 730 41.54 -24.45 -0.73
C SER A 730 40.34 -25.38 -0.41
N SER A 731 40.03 -25.56 0.87
CA SER A 731 38.98 -26.44 1.39
C SER A 731 38.43 -25.93 2.73
N PHE A 732 37.31 -26.48 3.16
CA PHE A 732 36.79 -26.29 4.52
C PHE A 732 37.23 -27.42 5.45
N VAL A 733 37.49 -27.08 6.71
CA VAL A 733 37.76 -28.02 7.79
C VAL A 733 36.58 -28.01 8.74
N PHE A 734 36.00 -29.20 8.94
CA PHE A 734 34.89 -29.38 9.87
C PHE A 734 35.38 -29.31 11.32
N LYS A 735 34.66 -28.53 12.14
CA LYS A 735 34.80 -28.46 13.59
C LYS A 735 33.44 -28.46 14.26
N LYS A 736 33.40 -28.99 15.48
CA LYS A 736 32.25 -28.86 16.37
C LYS A 736 32.59 -27.83 17.44
N TRP A 737 31.98 -26.65 17.35
CA TRP A 737 32.29 -25.50 18.21
C TRP A 737 31.38 -25.41 19.44
N TRP A 738 30.24 -26.10 19.42
CA TRP A 738 29.31 -26.16 20.54
C TRP A 738 28.43 -27.41 20.49
N GLU A 739 27.99 -27.90 21.65
CA GLU A 739 27.01 -28.98 21.76
C GLU A 739 26.25 -28.93 23.09
N ASN A 740 24.94 -29.21 23.05
CA ASN A 740 24.13 -29.38 24.25
C ASN A 740 22.95 -30.34 24.00
N THR A 741 22.81 -31.33 24.88
CA THR A 741 21.71 -32.31 24.86
C THR A 741 20.39 -31.74 25.40
N GLY A 742 20.42 -30.63 26.14
CA GLY A 742 19.25 -29.94 26.67
C GLY A 742 18.75 -28.77 25.82
N TYR A 743 19.16 -28.69 24.54
CA TYR A 743 18.79 -27.60 23.63
C TYR A 743 18.07 -28.16 22.39
N PRO A 744 16.77 -28.50 22.49
CA PRO A 744 16.01 -29.17 21.43
C PRO A 744 15.88 -28.34 20.16
N PHE A 745 16.29 -28.92 19.04
CA PHE A 745 16.27 -28.24 17.73
C PHE A 745 14.87 -27.82 17.26
N SER A 746 13.86 -28.59 17.66
CA SER A 746 12.44 -28.35 17.35
C SER A 746 11.95 -26.97 17.80
N GLN A 747 12.62 -26.34 18.77
CA GLN A 747 12.26 -25.03 19.31
C GLN A 747 12.74 -23.83 18.49
N PHE A 748 13.64 -24.00 17.52
CA PHE A 748 14.22 -22.86 16.78
C PHE A 748 14.50 -23.12 15.30
N THR A 749 13.97 -24.20 14.72
CA THR A 749 14.08 -24.50 13.28
C THR A 749 13.82 -23.27 12.40
N LYS A 750 14.77 -22.96 11.49
CA LYS A 750 14.75 -21.83 10.54
C LYS A 750 14.68 -20.44 11.18
N ARG A 751 15.24 -20.23 12.37
CA ARG A 751 15.19 -18.94 13.09
C ARG A 751 16.58 -18.53 13.60
N ILE A 752 17.57 -18.67 12.72
CA ILE A 752 18.99 -18.51 13.00
C ILE A 752 19.53 -17.39 12.09
N VAL A 753 20.38 -16.53 12.63
CA VAL A 753 21.03 -15.45 11.88
C VAL A 753 22.42 -15.16 12.47
N SER A 754 23.42 -14.87 11.64
CA SER A 754 24.76 -14.45 12.06
C SER A 754 24.92 -12.93 11.95
N GLY A 755 25.87 -12.39 12.70
CA GLY A 755 26.23 -10.98 12.67
C GLY A 755 26.93 -10.58 13.97
N ASN A 756 27.48 -9.38 14.01
CA ASN A 756 28.20 -8.90 15.19
C ASN A 756 27.21 -8.36 16.24
N PHE A 757 26.75 -9.20 17.18
CA PHE A 757 25.65 -8.85 18.08
C PHE A 757 26.10 -8.38 19.47
N TYR A 758 27.16 -8.95 20.04
CA TYR A 758 27.43 -8.81 21.48
C TYR A 758 28.46 -7.72 21.82
N ASP A 759 29.71 -7.87 21.40
CA ASP A 759 30.85 -7.07 21.87
C ASP A 759 31.50 -6.18 20.80
N GLY A 760 30.97 -6.14 19.58
CA GLY A 760 31.46 -5.24 18.53
C GLY A 760 32.87 -5.58 18.04
N ASN A 761 33.36 -6.79 18.33
CA ASN A 761 34.78 -7.15 18.21
C ASN A 761 35.21 -7.58 16.79
N LYS A 762 34.36 -7.35 15.77
CA LYS A 762 34.51 -7.81 14.37
C LYS A 762 34.43 -9.32 14.14
N ARG A 763 34.18 -10.11 15.17
CA ARG A 763 33.74 -11.51 15.02
C ARG A 763 32.23 -11.54 14.91
N ASP A 764 31.76 -12.45 14.08
CA ASP A 764 30.35 -12.73 14.02
C ASP A 764 29.92 -13.62 15.18
N ASP A 765 28.74 -13.33 15.70
CA ASP A 765 28.00 -14.12 16.66
C ASP A 765 26.84 -14.83 15.92
N ILE A 766 26.12 -15.69 16.63
CA ILE A 766 24.86 -16.25 16.13
C ILE A 766 23.71 -15.93 17.08
N ALA A 767 22.63 -15.39 16.54
CA ALA A 767 21.37 -15.18 17.23
C ALA A 767 20.32 -16.23 16.82
N VAL A 768 19.55 -16.68 17.81
CA VAL A 768 18.54 -17.72 17.64
C VAL A 768 17.24 -17.31 18.33
N LEU A 769 16.12 -17.23 17.60
CA LEU A 769 14.80 -17.09 18.20
C LEU A 769 14.29 -18.48 18.61
N TYR A 770 14.39 -18.74 19.91
CA TYR A 770 14.15 -20.01 20.56
C TYR A 770 12.80 -20.03 21.27
N GLU A 771 11.95 -20.99 20.96
CA GLU A 771 10.67 -21.18 21.62
C GLU A 771 10.87 -21.96 22.92
N SER A 772 10.77 -21.28 24.06
CA SER A 772 10.93 -21.91 25.37
C SER A 772 9.69 -22.71 25.78
N ASP A 773 8.51 -22.24 25.37
CA ASP A 773 7.20 -22.87 25.49
C ASP A 773 6.31 -22.40 24.31
N PRO A 774 5.19 -23.07 23.98
CA PRO A 774 4.27 -22.59 22.94
C PRO A 774 3.85 -21.12 23.15
N GLY A 775 4.23 -20.25 22.21
CA GLY A 775 3.98 -18.80 22.29
C GLY A 775 4.98 -18.00 23.15
N HIS A 776 5.95 -18.66 23.77
CA HIS A 776 7.06 -18.04 24.50
C HIS A 776 8.34 -18.14 23.69
N THR A 777 8.78 -17.02 23.12
CA THR A 777 10.05 -16.92 22.38
C THR A 777 11.09 -16.17 23.17
N ASN A 778 12.30 -16.68 23.20
CA ASN A 778 13.52 -16.07 23.72
C ASN A 778 14.48 -15.80 22.55
N LEU A 779 15.27 -14.74 22.62
CA LEU A 779 16.40 -14.50 21.73
C LEU A 779 17.68 -14.94 22.43
N HIS A 780 18.27 -16.04 21.95
CA HIS A 780 19.51 -16.61 22.46
C HIS A 780 20.70 -16.13 21.63
N LEU A 781 21.88 -16.02 22.27
CA LEU A 781 23.13 -15.64 21.62
C LEU A 781 24.23 -16.67 21.85
N PHE A 782 24.97 -16.92 20.78
CA PHE A 782 26.17 -17.74 20.72
C PHE A 782 27.31 -16.82 20.33
N GLN A 783 28.09 -16.39 21.31
CA GLN A 783 29.17 -15.43 21.08
C GLN A 783 30.36 -16.11 20.41
N GLY A 784 30.83 -15.56 19.29
CA GLY A 784 32.03 -16.03 18.61
C GLY A 784 33.29 -15.72 19.42
N LYS A 785 34.11 -16.75 19.70
CA LYS A 785 35.40 -16.58 20.42
C LYS A 785 36.63 -16.78 19.54
N GLY A 786 36.46 -17.19 18.29
CA GLY A 786 37.55 -17.49 17.35
C GLY A 786 37.82 -18.98 17.16
N ASP A 787 37.42 -19.83 18.11
CA ASP A 787 37.65 -21.28 18.07
C ASP A 787 36.50 -22.10 18.70
N HIS A 788 35.50 -21.43 19.25
CA HIS A 788 34.28 -22.00 19.80
C HIS A 788 33.19 -20.94 19.92
N PHE A 789 31.94 -21.38 20.16
CA PHE A 789 30.87 -20.49 20.56
C PHE A 789 30.64 -20.54 22.06
N ASN A 790 30.63 -19.37 22.69
CA ASN A 790 30.22 -19.21 24.08
C ASN A 790 28.71 -18.93 24.13
N TYR A 791 27.91 -19.93 24.52
CA TYR A 791 26.47 -19.76 24.70
C TYR A 791 26.17 -18.91 25.93
N LEU A 792 25.51 -17.77 25.71
CA LEU A 792 25.34 -16.73 26.72
C LEU A 792 24.15 -16.95 27.67
N GLY A 793 23.47 -18.10 27.61
CA GLY A 793 22.51 -18.55 28.63
C GLY A 793 21.05 -18.59 28.18
N SER A 794 20.25 -19.37 28.92
CA SER A 794 18.85 -19.74 28.58
C SER A 794 17.79 -18.70 28.89
N THR A 795 18.13 -17.65 29.62
CA THR A 795 17.22 -16.52 29.86
C THR A 795 17.07 -15.63 28.62
N GLY A 796 17.99 -15.74 27.65
CA GLY A 796 18.02 -14.91 26.46
C GLY A 796 18.34 -13.44 26.72
N TYR A 797 18.54 -12.69 25.65
CA TYR A 797 18.73 -11.24 25.62
C TYR A 797 17.46 -10.49 25.23
N TRP A 798 16.40 -11.23 24.87
CA TRP A 798 15.03 -10.76 24.74
C TRP A 798 14.10 -11.95 24.97
N ALA A 799 12.90 -11.72 25.48
CA ALA A 799 11.88 -12.75 25.62
C ALA A 799 10.46 -12.16 25.52
N SER A 800 9.53 -12.95 25.02
CA SER A 800 8.10 -12.60 24.98
C SER A 800 7.24 -13.85 25.05
N THR A 801 6.22 -13.82 25.91
CA THR A 801 5.20 -14.87 26.02
C THR A 801 4.03 -14.71 25.05
N LYS A 802 4.11 -13.73 24.14
CA LYS A 802 3.09 -13.45 23.13
C LYS A 802 3.64 -13.47 21.70
N TYR A 803 4.89 -13.89 21.54
CA TYR A 803 5.57 -13.91 20.27
C TYR A 803 5.76 -15.35 19.82
N ASP A 804 5.15 -15.70 18.70
CA ASP A 804 5.28 -17.02 18.08
C ASP A 804 6.27 -16.93 16.93
N SER A 805 7.55 -17.17 17.23
CA SER A 805 8.61 -17.05 16.23
C SER A 805 8.46 -17.98 15.03
N LYS A 806 7.65 -19.05 15.11
CA LYS A 806 7.39 -19.95 13.96
C LYS A 806 6.77 -19.20 12.77
N LYS A 807 6.10 -18.08 13.05
CA LYS A 807 5.48 -17.19 12.05
C LYS A 807 6.48 -16.47 11.15
N ILE A 808 7.76 -16.45 11.50
CA ILE A 808 8.80 -15.86 10.64
C ILE A 808 9.10 -16.75 9.42
N LYS A 809 8.89 -18.07 9.53
CA LYS A 809 9.12 -19.04 8.43
C LYS A 809 10.49 -18.94 7.73
N GLY A 810 11.57 -18.63 8.46
CA GLY A 810 12.91 -18.50 7.86
C GLY A 810 13.25 -17.12 7.30
N LYS A 811 12.35 -16.15 7.40
CA LYS A 811 12.53 -14.80 6.86
C LYS A 811 13.15 -13.87 7.89
N ILE A 812 14.41 -14.11 8.19
CA ILE A 812 15.21 -13.40 9.19
C ILE A 812 16.58 -13.06 8.59
N VAL A 813 17.09 -11.86 8.87
CA VAL A 813 18.41 -11.40 8.41
C VAL A 813 18.99 -10.40 9.40
N ASP A 814 20.31 -10.29 9.48
CA ASP A 814 20.98 -9.22 10.21
C ASP A 814 21.10 -7.99 9.33
N PHE A 815 21.32 -6.82 9.93
CA PHE A 815 21.56 -5.57 9.23
C PHE A 815 22.07 -4.52 10.23
N ASN A 816 22.45 -3.32 9.79
CA ASN A 816 22.98 -2.27 10.66
C ASN A 816 22.24 -0.95 10.46
N ILE A 817 21.72 -0.34 11.54
CA ILE A 817 20.86 0.86 11.48
C ILE A 817 21.63 2.17 11.74
N GLY A 818 22.95 2.10 11.97
CA GLY A 818 23.68 3.35 12.18
C GLY A 818 25.17 3.20 12.40
N ASN A 819 25.92 2.79 11.36
CA ASN A 819 27.40 2.71 11.31
C ASN A 819 28.07 2.43 12.66
N ASP A 820 27.44 1.59 13.47
CA ASP A 820 27.93 1.17 14.76
C ASP A 820 28.50 -0.23 14.57
N THR A 821 29.23 -0.72 15.56
CA THR A 821 29.88 -2.02 15.42
C THR A 821 28.91 -3.18 15.64
N LYS A 822 27.59 -2.96 15.77
CA LYS A 822 26.64 -3.97 16.26
C LYS A 822 25.41 -4.14 15.37
N SER A 823 25.27 -5.33 14.81
CA SER A 823 24.13 -5.72 13.99
C SER A 823 22.83 -5.74 14.79
N GLN A 824 21.76 -5.44 14.07
CA GLN A 824 20.36 -5.55 14.44
C GLN A 824 19.80 -6.81 13.76
N ILE A 825 18.55 -7.20 14.08
CA ILE A 825 17.91 -8.35 13.42
C ILE A 825 16.58 -7.92 12.83
N PHE A 826 16.39 -8.18 11.54
CA PHE A 826 15.14 -7.97 10.83
C PHE A 826 14.40 -9.30 10.68
N ALA A 827 13.08 -9.28 10.88
CA ALA A 827 12.23 -10.44 10.69
C ALA A 827 10.91 -10.09 9.98
N MET A 828 10.53 -10.91 9.00
CA MET A 828 9.24 -10.83 8.33
C MET A 828 8.26 -11.81 9.01
N TYR A 829 7.34 -11.27 9.81
CA TYR A 829 6.47 -12.05 10.70
C TYR A 829 5.07 -12.23 10.10
N ASN A 830 4.73 -13.45 9.70
CA ASN A 830 3.40 -13.78 9.16
C ASN A 830 2.36 -13.80 10.28
N VAL A 831 1.34 -12.96 10.19
CA VAL A 831 0.18 -13.06 11.07
C VAL A 831 -0.95 -13.73 10.27
N PRO A 832 -1.31 -14.99 10.55
CA PRO A 832 -2.33 -15.69 9.78
C PRO A 832 -3.65 -14.91 9.76
N GLY A 833 -4.13 -14.60 8.57
CA GLY A 833 -5.32 -13.77 8.41
C GLY A 833 -5.15 -12.37 9.00
N LYS A 834 -3.96 -11.75 8.85
CA LYS A 834 -3.60 -10.31 8.94
C LYS A 834 -2.50 -10.05 7.91
N ASP A 835 -2.21 -8.79 7.61
CA ASP A 835 -1.02 -8.46 6.81
C ASP A 835 0.24 -8.87 7.57
N SER A 836 1.26 -9.33 6.84
CA SER A 836 2.49 -9.76 7.47
C SER A 836 3.24 -8.52 8.01
N LYS A 837 3.85 -8.63 9.19
CA LYS A 837 4.52 -7.52 9.87
C LYS A 837 6.03 -7.52 9.61
N LEU A 838 6.61 -6.35 9.40
CA LEU A 838 8.06 -6.17 9.43
C LEU A 838 8.50 -5.81 10.85
N GLN A 839 9.53 -6.48 11.35
CA GLN A 839 9.95 -6.37 12.73
C GLN A 839 11.46 -6.20 12.82
N VAL A 840 11.89 -5.38 13.78
CA VAL A 840 13.30 -5.14 14.06
C VAL A 840 13.56 -5.44 15.53
N PHE A 841 14.43 -6.40 15.80
CA PHE A 841 15.03 -6.55 17.12
C PHE A 841 16.22 -5.60 17.19
N LYS A 842 15.99 -4.46 17.82
CA LYS A 842 17.02 -3.45 18.05
C LYS A 842 17.99 -3.93 19.12
N ASN A 843 19.26 -3.99 18.77
CA ASN A 843 20.37 -4.32 19.63
C ASN A 843 20.67 -3.15 20.57
N ASN A 844 20.53 -3.38 21.88
CA ASN A 844 20.88 -2.43 22.93
C ASN A 844 21.90 -3.05 23.89
N MET A 845 22.91 -3.75 23.37
CA MET A 845 23.93 -4.39 24.22
C MET A 845 24.78 -3.40 25.02
N ASP A 846 24.77 -2.11 24.67
CA ASP A 846 25.40 -1.06 25.46
C ASP A 846 24.54 -0.59 26.64
N SER A 847 23.26 -0.99 26.69
CA SER A 847 22.38 -0.67 27.81
C SER A 847 22.70 -1.51 29.05
N SER A 848 22.29 -1.03 30.22
CA SER A 848 22.39 -1.77 31.47
C SER A 848 20.98 -2.06 32.00
N PRO A 849 20.51 -3.31 32.00
CA PRO A 849 21.19 -4.53 31.51
C PRO A 849 21.20 -4.67 29.97
N PRO A 850 22.21 -5.33 29.38
CA PRO A 850 22.32 -5.52 27.94
C PRO A 850 21.17 -6.38 27.41
N ASN A 851 20.56 -5.97 26.30
CA ASN A 851 19.38 -6.64 25.74
C ASN A 851 19.18 -6.36 24.24
N PHE A 852 18.22 -7.07 23.65
CA PHE A 852 17.51 -6.66 22.44
C PHE A 852 16.13 -6.11 22.81
N ALA A 853 15.63 -5.16 22.02
CA ALA A 853 14.26 -4.67 22.09
C ALA A 853 13.55 -4.98 20.77
N LEU A 854 12.44 -5.70 20.83
CA LEU A 854 11.57 -5.86 19.67
C LEU A 854 10.84 -4.53 19.44
N ASN A 855 11.19 -3.88 18.35
CA ASN A 855 10.40 -2.82 17.76
C ASN A 855 9.60 -3.45 16.62
N GLU A 856 8.27 -3.35 16.72
CA GLU A 856 7.51 -3.39 15.48
C GLU A 856 7.95 -2.17 14.68
N VAL A 857 8.34 -2.38 13.42
CA VAL A 857 8.72 -1.27 12.55
C VAL A 857 7.54 -0.30 12.59
N LYS A 858 7.78 0.91 13.10
CA LYS A 858 6.81 1.97 12.95
C LYS A 858 6.80 2.24 11.46
N ASP A 859 5.77 1.80 10.77
CA ASP A 859 5.64 2.14 9.37
C ASP A 859 5.75 3.67 9.23
N TRP A 860 6.42 4.16 8.18
CA TRP A 860 6.59 5.61 7.96
C TRP A 860 5.26 6.37 7.88
N TRP A 861 4.14 5.64 7.75
CA TRP A 861 2.78 6.15 7.69
C TRP A 861 1.98 6.07 9.00
N LYS A 862 2.61 6.01 10.18
CA LYS A 862 1.85 6.01 11.45
C LYS A 862 0.84 7.17 11.56
N ASN A 863 -0.44 6.80 11.39
CA ASN A 863 -1.53 6.97 12.35
C ASN A 863 -2.50 5.77 12.13
N GLU A 864 -2.43 4.81 13.05
CA GLU A 864 -2.46 3.34 12.88
C GLU A 864 -3.75 2.70 12.28
N CYS A 865 -3.64 1.48 11.74
CA CYS A 865 -4.76 0.55 11.50
C CYS A 865 -4.49 -0.73 12.29
N ASP A 866 -5.05 -0.83 13.49
CA ASP A 866 -5.03 -1.99 14.39
C ASP A 866 -3.76 -2.87 14.33
N GLY A 867 -2.61 -2.22 14.54
CA GLY A 867 -1.48 -2.89 15.13
C GLY A 867 -1.83 -3.14 16.59
N ASP A 868 -2.03 -4.39 16.99
CA ASP A 868 -1.80 -4.78 18.38
C ASP A 868 -0.46 -4.16 18.77
N ILE A 869 -0.52 -3.09 19.55
CA ILE A 869 0.65 -2.41 20.09
C ILE A 869 1.23 -3.40 21.10
N ASN A 870 2.01 -4.37 20.63
CA ASN A 870 2.92 -5.11 21.48
C ASN A 870 4.13 -4.19 21.79
N LEU A 871 3.85 -2.98 22.30
CA LEU A 871 4.70 -2.38 23.32
C LEU A 871 4.53 -3.23 24.59
N GLN A 872 4.98 -4.48 24.52
CA GLN A 872 5.04 -5.34 25.68
C GLN A 872 6.23 -4.85 26.50
N SER A 873 5.97 -4.50 27.75
CA SER A 873 6.98 -4.26 28.77
C SER A 873 8.01 -5.39 28.77
N GLN A 874 9.27 -5.01 28.55
CA GLN A 874 10.46 -5.83 28.75
C GLN A 874 10.29 -6.77 29.96
N TYR A 875 10.28 -8.08 29.74
CA TYR A 875 10.61 -9.01 30.82
C TYR A 875 12.08 -9.34 30.69
N VAL A 876 12.94 -8.55 31.36
CA VAL A 876 14.31 -8.95 31.62
C VAL A 876 14.26 -9.93 32.80
N PRO A 877 14.61 -11.22 32.63
CA PRO A 877 14.63 -12.14 33.74
C PRO A 877 15.64 -11.65 34.78
N SER A 878 15.25 -11.69 36.06
CA SER A 878 16.05 -11.26 37.23
C SER A 878 17.42 -11.96 37.38
N GLY A 879 17.78 -12.88 36.49
CA GLY A 879 19.06 -13.58 36.42
C GLY A 879 20.21 -12.80 35.77
N VAL A 880 19.95 -11.78 34.93
CA VAL A 880 21.02 -11.02 34.26
C VAL A 880 21.86 -10.21 35.25
N GLY A 881 21.25 -9.75 36.36
CA GLY A 881 21.95 -9.08 37.45
C GLY A 881 22.97 -9.96 38.21
N ARG A 882 22.93 -11.29 38.07
CA ARG A 882 23.92 -12.19 38.70
C ARG A 882 25.18 -12.41 37.87
N MET A 883 25.21 -12.08 36.58
CA MET A 883 26.42 -12.22 35.76
C MET A 883 27.43 -11.08 35.96
N VAL A 884 27.02 -9.97 36.58
CA VAL A 884 27.87 -8.79 36.87
C VAL A 884 28.92 -9.07 37.97
N ASN A 885 28.81 -10.19 38.69
CA ASN A 885 29.70 -10.53 39.81
C ASN A 885 30.76 -11.60 39.51
N ARG A 886 31.05 -11.93 38.25
CA ARG A 886 32.29 -12.66 37.93
C ARG A 886 33.41 -11.66 37.67
N THR A 887 34.28 -11.57 38.67
CA THR A 887 35.56 -10.87 38.74
C THR A 887 36.21 -10.65 37.37
N LEU A 888 36.17 -9.41 36.89
CA LEU A 888 36.99 -8.92 35.80
C LEU A 888 38.45 -8.96 36.25
N GLU A 889 39.20 -9.97 35.84
CA GLU A 889 40.65 -9.86 35.77
C GLU A 889 40.99 -8.83 34.69
N ASN A 890 41.40 -7.65 35.15
CA ASN A 890 41.81 -6.53 34.32
C ASN A 890 43.03 -6.91 33.48
N ASN A 891 42.83 -7.16 32.19
CA ASN A 891 43.91 -7.14 31.21
C ASN A 891 44.04 -5.70 30.68
N THR A 892 45.01 -4.97 31.21
CA THR A 892 45.24 -3.52 30.98
C THR A 892 46.16 -3.22 29.79
N SER A 893 45.95 -3.83 28.64
CA SER A 893 46.60 -3.36 27.40
C SER A 893 45.55 -3.15 26.32
N ASP A 894 45.58 -1.97 25.70
CA ASP A 894 44.88 -1.59 24.47
C ASP A 894 43.65 -0.68 24.59
N LYS A 895 43.76 0.41 25.36
CA LYS A 895 42.94 1.60 25.12
C LYS A 895 43.75 2.66 24.38
N ILE A 896 43.68 2.70 23.05
CA ILE A 896 44.18 3.81 22.21
C ILE A 896 43.00 4.43 21.46
N ALA A 897 42.19 5.27 22.11
CA ALA A 897 41.49 6.45 21.52
C ALA A 897 40.40 7.00 22.47
N ASP A 898 40.69 8.02 23.28
CA ASP A 898 39.68 8.60 24.19
C ASP A 898 39.71 10.14 24.26
N ILE A 899 40.29 10.83 23.26
CA ILE A 899 40.28 12.31 23.18
C ILE A 899 39.30 12.76 22.09
N LYS A 900 38.22 13.45 22.49
CA LYS A 900 37.20 14.04 21.60
C LYS A 900 37.31 15.57 21.64
N ILE A 901 37.05 16.24 20.51
CA ILE A 901 37.01 17.70 20.41
C ILE A 901 35.63 18.10 19.87
N TYR A 902 34.92 18.95 20.61
CA TYR A 902 33.58 19.44 20.27
C TYR A 902 33.64 20.93 19.91
N LYS A 903 32.83 21.37 18.95
CA LYS A 903 32.65 22.80 18.63
C LYS A 903 31.45 23.33 19.42
N ASP A 904 31.64 24.42 20.16
CA ASP A 904 30.62 25.05 21.01
C ASP A 904 30.68 26.58 20.83
N SER A 905 29.71 27.13 20.10
CA SER A 905 29.41 28.57 19.93
C SER A 905 30.58 29.54 20.06
N GLY A 906 31.59 29.40 19.17
CA GLY A 906 32.76 30.27 19.09
C GLY A 906 34.00 29.78 19.86
N SER A 907 33.94 28.56 20.41
CA SER A 907 35.01 27.88 21.13
C SER A 907 35.06 26.38 20.78
N TYR A 908 36.14 25.73 21.17
CA TYR A 908 36.33 24.28 21.07
C TYR A 908 36.55 23.68 22.46
N GLU A 909 35.94 22.54 22.75
CA GLU A 909 36.15 21.79 23.99
C GLU A 909 36.82 20.46 23.71
N VAL A 910 37.98 20.23 24.33
CA VAL A 910 38.61 18.90 24.37
C VAL A 910 38.10 18.15 25.59
N VAL A 911 37.67 16.90 25.39
CA VAL A 911 37.28 15.97 26.46
C VAL A 911 38.16 14.72 26.36
N SER A 912 38.75 14.32 27.47
CA SER A 912 39.59 13.13 27.61
C SER A 912 39.26 12.35 28.87
N GLN A 913 39.50 11.04 28.88
CA GLN A 913 39.45 10.23 30.10
C GLN A 913 40.61 10.56 31.06
N GLU A 914 41.77 10.91 30.52
CA GLU A 914 42.96 11.31 31.28
C GLU A 914 43.11 12.84 31.32
N LYS A 915 43.87 13.34 32.30
CA LYS A 915 44.11 14.78 32.40
C LYS A 915 44.91 15.27 31.19
N ILE A 916 44.40 16.29 30.52
CA ILE A 916 45.08 16.94 29.39
C ILE A 916 46.30 17.69 29.91
N LYS A 917 47.46 17.45 29.30
CA LYS A 917 48.74 18.11 29.62
C LYS A 917 48.96 19.33 28.74
N SER A 918 48.72 19.22 27.44
CA SER A 918 48.79 20.35 26.51
C SER A 918 47.90 20.19 25.28
N ILE A 919 47.57 21.31 24.64
CA ILE A 919 46.89 21.40 23.35
C ILE A 919 47.70 22.34 22.46
N GLN A 920 48.13 21.86 21.29
CA GLN A 920 48.87 22.61 20.29
C GLN A 920 48.02 22.72 19.02
N ILE A 921 47.97 23.90 18.42
CA ILE A 921 47.18 24.18 17.22
C ILE A 921 48.13 24.60 16.11
N PHE A 922 48.01 23.94 14.96
CA PHE A 922 48.82 24.17 13.78
C PHE A 922 47.92 24.60 12.62
N ASP A 923 48.43 25.49 11.77
CA ASP A 923 47.85 25.67 10.44
C ASP A 923 48.27 24.52 9.50
N PHE A 924 47.71 24.47 8.29
CA PHE A 924 48.00 23.42 7.31
C PHE A 924 49.41 23.49 6.70
N SER A 925 50.16 24.58 6.93
CA SER A 925 51.59 24.63 6.60
C SER A 925 52.45 23.91 7.64
N GLY A 926 51.85 23.46 8.75
CA GLY A 926 52.54 22.86 9.89
C GLY A 926 53.11 23.87 10.87
N LYS A 927 52.82 25.17 10.70
CA LYS A 927 53.23 26.22 11.63
C LYS A 927 52.31 26.20 12.84
N MET A 928 52.90 26.08 14.04
CA MET A 928 52.15 26.20 15.28
C MET A 928 51.70 27.65 15.46
N ILE A 929 50.40 27.85 15.61
CA ILE A 929 49.79 29.18 15.75
C ILE A 929 49.37 29.46 17.18
N GLN A 930 49.13 28.44 17.99
CA GLN A 930 48.69 28.60 19.37
C GLN A 930 48.98 27.33 20.20
N GLU A 931 49.27 27.51 21.48
CA GLU A 931 49.52 26.42 22.41
C GLU A 931 48.93 26.74 23.80
N TYR A 932 48.39 25.70 24.44
CA TYR A 932 47.91 25.70 25.81
C TYR A 932 48.64 24.59 26.58
N THR A 933 49.30 24.92 27.69
CA THR A 933 50.04 23.96 28.54
C THR A 933 49.55 24.02 29.98
N GLY A 934 49.78 22.96 30.75
CA GLY A 934 49.47 22.94 32.19
C GLY A 934 47.98 22.78 32.51
N ILE A 935 47.18 22.29 31.57
CA ILE A 935 45.71 22.18 31.67
C ILE A 935 45.27 21.29 32.85
N LEU A 936 45.93 20.14 33.04
CA LEU A 936 45.73 19.14 34.10
C LEU A 936 44.25 18.84 34.43
N SER A 937 43.41 18.86 33.40
CA SER A 937 41.97 18.66 33.48
C SER A 937 41.53 17.70 32.37
N ASN A 938 40.52 16.89 32.66
CA ASN A 938 39.92 15.96 31.70
C ASN A 938 39.05 16.69 30.65
N ARG A 939 38.79 17.99 30.86
CA ARG A 939 38.08 18.86 29.93
C ARG A 939 38.74 20.22 29.84
N TYR A 940 38.84 20.77 28.64
CA TYR A 940 39.41 22.11 28.44
C TYR A 940 38.82 22.81 27.22
N LYS A 941 38.32 24.03 27.44
CA LYS A 941 37.83 24.90 26.38
C LYS A 941 38.92 25.84 25.89
N PHE A 942 39.07 25.95 24.57
CA PHE A 942 40.02 26.83 23.93
C PHE A 942 39.37 27.54 22.73
N ASN A 943 39.88 28.73 22.41
CA ASN A 943 39.41 29.51 21.25
C ASN A 943 40.51 29.57 20.20
N ILE A 944 40.10 29.81 18.95
CA ILE A 944 41.00 30.09 17.83
C ILE A 944 40.68 31.47 17.29
N VAL A 945 41.71 32.30 17.14
CA VAL A 945 41.56 33.75 16.93
C VAL A 945 41.02 34.10 15.54
N ASN A 946 41.24 33.23 14.54
CA ASN A 946 40.82 33.45 13.14
C ASN A 946 40.06 32.24 12.61
N LYS A 947 39.05 32.47 11.76
CA LYS A 947 38.36 31.38 11.03
C LYS A 947 39.31 30.72 10.02
N GLY A 948 39.28 29.40 9.94
CA GLY A 948 40.20 28.64 9.10
C GLY A 948 40.24 27.15 9.45
N ASN A 949 41.07 26.42 8.71
CA ASN A 949 41.28 24.99 8.94
C ASN A 949 42.52 24.80 9.81
N TYR A 950 42.41 23.98 10.86
CA TYR A 950 43.52 23.75 11.80
C TYR A 950 43.71 22.27 12.13
N ILE A 951 44.93 21.95 12.54
CA ILE A 951 45.30 20.65 13.12
C ILE A 951 45.52 20.87 14.61
N VAL A 952 44.73 20.20 15.45
CA VAL A 952 44.85 20.26 16.91
C VAL A 952 45.49 18.99 17.42
N LYS A 953 46.59 19.14 18.14
CA LYS A 953 47.34 18.06 18.79
C LYS A 953 47.17 18.18 20.30
N VAL A 954 46.60 17.16 20.92
CA VAL A 954 46.37 17.09 22.37
C VAL A 954 47.31 16.06 22.97
N SER A 955 48.02 16.44 24.04
CA SER A 955 48.78 15.49 24.85
C SER A 955 48.14 15.33 26.24
N ASP A 956 48.11 14.11 26.76
CA ASP A 956 47.70 13.85 28.14
C ASP A 956 48.91 13.80 29.11
N ILE A 957 48.65 13.67 30.41
CA ILE A 957 49.69 13.57 31.44
C ILE A 957 50.62 12.36 31.27
N ASN A 958 50.20 11.33 30.53
CA ASN A 958 50.98 10.15 30.21
C ASN A 958 51.78 10.31 28.90
N ASN A 959 51.81 11.52 28.33
CA ASN A 959 52.44 11.87 27.05
C ASN A 959 51.84 11.18 25.82
N LYS A 960 50.62 10.64 25.92
CA LYS A 960 49.92 10.11 24.77
C LYS A 960 49.36 11.25 23.94
N ILE A 961 49.48 11.14 22.62
CA ILE A 961 49.17 12.21 21.68
C ILE A 961 47.96 11.81 20.84
N SER A 962 47.00 12.73 20.69
CA SER A 962 45.91 12.64 19.71
C SER A 962 45.92 13.86 18.82
N THR A 963 45.74 13.66 17.51
CA THR A 963 45.71 14.74 16.52
C THR A 963 44.35 14.72 15.81
N LYS A 964 43.67 15.87 15.74
CA LYS A 964 42.36 16.03 15.09
C LYS A 964 42.41 17.25 14.17
N LYS A 965 41.84 17.09 12.97
CA LYS A 965 41.55 18.22 12.08
C LYS A 965 40.24 18.88 12.53
N ILE A 966 40.24 20.20 12.61
CA ILE A 966 39.04 20.99 12.87
C ILE A 966 38.85 22.02 11.74
N LEU A 967 37.57 22.23 11.38
CA LEU A 967 37.13 23.20 10.39
C LEU A 967 36.33 24.27 11.14
N ASP A 968 36.79 25.54 11.11
CA ASP A 968 36.08 26.65 11.78
C ASP A 968 35.31 27.57 10.83
#